data_AF-A0A158QNV4-F1
#
_entry.id   AF-A0A158QNV4-F1
#
_cell.length_a   1.000
_cell.length_b   1.000
_cell.length_c   1.000
_cell.angle_alpha   90.00
_cell.angle_beta   90.00
_cell.angle_gamma   90.00
#
_symmetry.space_group_name_H-M   'P 1'
#
loop_
_entity.id
_entity.type
_entity.pdbx_description
1 polymer ?
#
loop_
_entity_poly.entity_id
_entity_poly.type
_entity_poly.pdbx_seq_one_letter_code
_entity_poly.pdbx_strand_id
1 'polypeptide(L)'
;MHDRGLELGIYEDYGTKTCEGYPGSLDHLKIDAETFASWDVDYLKLDGCNVNTTLMPTGYPEMERALNATGRPIVYACGWPLFFYLDGKKDKVNYTAVRSACNSWRIYNDVIGNWNSISDIIRFVDANQDVLAAAQAPGGWNDPDMIVAGLPNVTIDQAMVQMTLWSIWSAPLIMSNDLRVLKPEIRDILLNRNVIAIDQDPLGIMGKLVRRIKYISIYVKPVTPVRDGHYSYAVAVDAALMLPIWLAALSVIDTGWSLDNGLARRPPMGWMTWATFLCETNCEMFPHYCISEELFRQMADRIVEDGFLAAGYNRIHIDDCWMERTRNSDGELEADRKRFPNGIKWLARYMHDKKLELGIYADFGTATCMGFPGSIDHLEVDANTFASWDVDYLKMDGCHAGIERMVAGYARMERALNATGRSIIFSCSYPYYFLAQGLKVDLTPTGESCNLWRFYADVEGSWESIAGIIHYVDDLQDTLAAAQRPGAWNDMDMIVAGLGSLTPDQARVQMSLWLVLSLLKPIFMKLNNVGNMDVRAKPILSTRLPISLSIWSSPLIMSNDLRTLSSEFREILQNRDVIAIDQDPLGVMGKLVRKNDSVGIYVKPVTPVINGLTSFAIAVVNMNQVEIKKVRFTFESLGLVNIGGYNLRNLWTGQDFGVVSPTYEYHVELQPTSVSMIKLTIL
;
A
#
# COMPACT_ATOMS: atom_id res chain seq x y z
N MET A 1 27.22 -21.14 18.77
CA MET A 1 25.90 -20.52 18.52
C MET A 1 24.91 -20.87 19.63
N HIS A 2 24.99 -22.11 20.08
CA HIS A 2 24.16 -22.85 21.03
C HIS A 2 23.78 -22.10 22.32
N ASP A 3 24.68 -21.31 22.92
CA ASP A 3 24.39 -20.48 24.10
C ASP A 3 23.18 -19.53 23.94
N ARG A 4 22.81 -19.21 22.69
CA ARG A 4 21.67 -18.34 22.34
C ARG A 4 20.44 -19.13 21.87
N GLY A 5 20.45 -20.46 21.97
CA GLY A 5 19.43 -21.33 21.39
C GLY A 5 19.45 -21.35 19.86
N LEU A 6 20.61 -21.10 19.26
CA LEU A 6 20.80 -21.12 17.80
C LEU A 6 21.74 -22.25 17.39
N GLU A 7 21.39 -22.94 16.32
CA GLU A 7 22.19 -23.95 15.64
C GLU A 7 23.27 -23.30 14.75
N LEU A 8 24.30 -24.07 14.38
CA LEU A 8 25.42 -23.65 13.53
C LEU A 8 25.40 -24.41 12.19
N GLY A 9 25.19 -23.68 11.09
CA GLY A 9 25.33 -24.21 9.73
C GLY A 9 26.71 -23.96 9.12
N ILE A 10 27.17 -24.88 8.27
CA ILE A 10 28.34 -24.73 7.42
C ILE A 10 28.02 -25.05 5.95
N TYR A 11 28.87 -24.55 5.05
CA TYR A 11 28.83 -24.82 3.61
C TYR A 11 30.10 -25.59 3.21
N GLU A 12 29.94 -26.58 2.35
CA GLU A 12 31.02 -27.29 1.66
C GLU A 12 30.54 -27.77 0.27
N ASP A 13 31.42 -28.38 -0.54
CA ASP A 13 31.09 -29.00 -1.82
C ASP A 13 31.56 -30.45 -1.91
N TYR A 14 30.77 -31.33 -2.55
CA TYR A 14 31.11 -32.73 -2.77
C TYR A 14 32.33 -32.92 -3.68
N GLY A 15 32.63 -31.95 -4.55
CA GLY A 15 33.66 -32.11 -5.57
C GLY A 15 35.09 -31.88 -5.10
N THR A 16 36.00 -31.86 -6.08
CA THR A 16 37.43 -31.57 -5.83
C THR A 16 37.66 -30.15 -5.31
N LYS A 17 36.67 -29.26 -5.51
CA LYS A 17 36.67 -27.86 -5.13
C LYS A 17 35.24 -27.34 -4.98
N THR A 18 35.03 -26.36 -4.08
CA THR A 18 33.80 -25.55 -4.09
C THR A 18 33.62 -24.78 -5.39
N CYS A 19 32.41 -24.27 -5.63
CA CYS A 19 32.10 -23.46 -6.82
C CYS A 19 33.02 -22.24 -6.99
N GLU A 20 33.49 -21.64 -5.89
CA GLU A 20 34.47 -20.53 -5.87
C GLU A 20 35.95 -20.99 -5.83
N GLY A 21 36.21 -22.30 -5.97
CA GLY A 21 37.55 -22.84 -6.23
C GLY A 21 38.43 -23.15 -5.02
N TYR A 22 37.88 -23.04 -3.80
CA TYR A 22 38.46 -23.54 -2.54
C TYR A 22 38.49 -25.09 -2.52
N PRO A 23 39.18 -25.77 -1.59
CA PRO A 23 39.10 -27.24 -1.45
C PRO A 23 37.66 -27.72 -1.29
N GLY A 24 37.38 -28.97 -1.66
CA GLY A 24 36.09 -29.63 -1.44
C GLY A 24 36.27 -31.10 -1.03
N SER A 25 35.17 -31.75 -0.64
CA SER A 25 35.16 -33.03 0.09
C SER A 25 35.35 -34.30 -0.75
N LEU A 26 35.66 -34.23 -2.04
CA LEU A 26 35.91 -35.45 -2.83
C LEU A 26 37.13 -36.20 -2.27
N ASP A 27 37.00 -37.51 -2.09
CA ASP A 27 37.94 -38.38 -1.39
C ASP A 27 38.21 -38.03 0.10
N HIS A 28 37.49 -37.04 0.67
CA HIS A 28 37.66 -36.54 2.04
C HIS A 28 36.40 -36.60 2.92
N LEU A 29 35.21 -36.90 2.36
CA LEU A 29 33.90 -37.01 3.04
C LEU A 29 33.93 -37.46 4.50
N LYS A 30 34.65 -38.54 4.83
CA LYS A 30 34.72 -39.07 6.20
C LYS A 30 35.44 -38.13 7.17
N ILE A 31 36.62 -37.63 6.80
CA ILE A 31 37.40 -36.74 7.70
C ILE A 31 36.71 -35.38 7.83
N ASP A 32 36.02 -34.93 6.78
CA ASP A 32 35.27 -33.67 6.80
C ASP A 32 34.02 -33.79 7.70
N ALA A 33 33.27 -34.89 7.60
CA ALA A 33 32.17 -35.17 8.52
C ALA A 33 32.63 -35.27 9.99
N GLU A 34 33.71 -36.01 10.27
CA GLU A 34 34.33 -36.06 11.60
C GLU A 34 34.79 -34.67 12.08
N THR A 35 35.26 -33.82 11.17
CA THR A 35 35.67 -32.44 11.46
C THR A 35 34.48 -31.54 11.78
N PHE A 36 33.41 -31.55 10.98
CA PHE A 36 32.20 -30.76 11.22
C PHE A 36 31.53 -31.13 12.55
N ALA A 37 31.44 -32.43 12.86
CA ALA A 37 30.95 -32.89 14.16
C ALA A 37 31.83 -32.44 15.34
N SER A 38 33.15 -32.35 15.13
CA SER A 38 34.10 -31.82 16.14
C SER A 38 34.03 -30.30 16.36
N TRP A 39 33.39 -29.57 15.44
CA TRP A 39 33.18 -28.12 15.49
C TRP A 39 31.79 -27.73 16.01
N ASP A 40 31.01 -28.69 16.52
CA ASP A 40 29.61 -28.50 16.91
C ASP A 40 28.72 -27.92 15.79
N VAL A 41 28.95 -28.33 14.53
CA VAL A 41 28.07 -28.02 13.39
C VAL A 41 26.78 -28.84 13.47
N ASP A 42 25.65 -28.21 13.22
CA ASP A 42 24.31 -28.83 13.28
C ASP A 42 23.63 -28.91 11.89
N TYR A 43 24.14 -28.20 10.88
CA TYR A 43 23.60 -28.15 9.52
C TYR A 43 24.73 -28.10 8.48
N LEU A 44 24.63 -28.89 7.41
CA LEU A 44 25.57 -28.88 6.28
C LEU A 44 24.83 -28.64 4.95
N LYS A 45 25.14 -27.53 4.26
CA LYS A 45 24.88 -27.41 2.82
C LYS A 45 26.06 -28.02 2.06
N LEU A 46 25.81 -29.05 1.24
CA LEU A 46 26.82 -29.64 0.35
C LEU A 46 26.44 -29.46 -1.11
N ASP A 47 27.12 -28.55 -1.80
CA ASP A 47 26.99 -28.40 -3.26
C ASP A 47 27.79 -29.48 -4.01
N GLY A 48 27.89 -29.36 -5.33
CA GLY A 48 28.42 -30.40 -6.22
C GLY A 48 29.08 -29.83 -7.48
N CYS A 49 29.80 -28.72 -7.33
CA CYS A 49 30.68 -28.18 -8.36
C CYS A 49 31.93 -29.08 -8.56
N ASN A 50 32.70 -28.87 -9.63
CA ASN A 50 34.01 -29.51 -9.86
C ASN A 50 34.06 -31.05 -9.69
N VAL A 51 32.97 -31.74 -10.03
CA VAL A 51 32.83 -33.20 -9.97
C VAL A 51 31.97 -33.71 -11.13
N ASN A 52 32.18 -34.96 -11.56
CA ASN A 52 31.30 -35.60 -12.53
C ASN A 52 29.99 -36.01 -11.83
N THR A 53 28.85 -35.49 -12.29
CA THR A 53 27.52 -35.78 -11.73
C THR A 53 27.18 -37.26 -11.67
N THR A 54 27.81 -38.14 -12.47
CA THR A 54 27.61 -39.60 -12.35
C THR A 54 28.06 -40.18 -11.00
N LEU A 55 28.86 -39.46 -10.20
CA LEU A 55 29.33 -39.88 -8.88
C LEU A 55 28.38 -39.45 -7.74
N MET A 56 27.52 -38.47 -7.97
CA MET A 56 26.61 -37.93 -6.93
C MET A 56 25.65 -38.98 -6.33
N PRO A 57 25.08 -39.94 -7.12
CA PRO A 57 24.21 -41.00 -6.57
C PRO A 57 24.91 -41.97 -5.60
N THR A 58 26.24 -41.95 -5.52
CA THR A 58 27.02 -42.68 -4.51
C THR A 58 27.57 -41.75 -3.44
N GLY A 59 28.11 -40.59 -3.83
CA GLY A 59 28.81 -39.65 -2.94
C GLY A 59 27.92 -38.92 -1.94
N TYR A 60 26.73 -38.44 -2.35
CA TYR A 60 25.80 -37.79 -1.41
C TYR A 60 25.32 -38.77 -0.32
N PRO A 61 24.88 -40.01 -0.65
CA PRO A 61 24.65 -41.04 0.36
C PRO A 61 25.90 -41.44 1.17
N GLU A 62 27.11 -41.30 0.63
CA GLU A 62 28.34 -41.61 1.39
C GLU A 62 28.66 -40.55 2.44
N MET A 63 28.42 -39.27 2.14
CA MET A 63 28.47 -38.20 3.14
C MET A 63 27.37 -38.35 4.19
N GLU A 64 26.14 -38.74 3.82
CA GLU A 64 25.08 -39.08 4.80
C GLU A 64 25.57 -40.12 5.82
N ARG A 65 26.13 -41.24 5.33
CA ARG A 65 26.67 -42.29 6.21
C ARG A 65 27.86 -41.80 7.04
N ALA A 66 28.70 -40.92 6.49
CA ALA A 66 29.82 -40.34 7.21
C ALA A 66 29.35 -39.43 8.37
N LEU A 67 28.39 -38.54 8.11
CA LEU A 67 27.77 -37.67 9.11
C LEU A 67 27.10 -38.49 10.21
N ASN A 68 26.25 -39.46 9.85
CA ASN A 68 25.59 -40.35 10.81
C ASN A 68 26.59 -41.20 11.62
N ALA A 69 27.73 -41.59 11.04
CA ALA A 69 28.77 -42.33 11.75
C ALA A 69 29.52 -41.51 12.82
N THR A 70 29.42 -40.17 12.81
CA THR A 70 29.99 -39.32 13.88
C THR A 70 29.21 -39.43 15.20
N GLY A 71 27.95 -39.85 15.14
CA GLY A 71 27.03 -39.83 16.28
C GLY A 71 26.43 -38.45 16.61
N ARG A 72 26.83 -37.38 15.89
CA ARG A 72 26.17 -36.07 15.98
C ARG A 72 25.00 -36.00 14.98
N PRO A 73 23.79 -35.57 15.40
CA PRO A 73 22.76 -35.17 14.46
C PRO A 73 23.19 -33.93 13.67
N ILE A 74 23.26 -34.03 12.35
CA ILE A 74 23.56 -32.92 11.44
C ILE A 74 22.51 -32.92 10.33
N VAL A 75 21.78 -31.81 10.18
CA VAL A 75 20.80 -31.62 9.11
C VAL A 75 21.52 -31.48 7.78
N TYR A 76 21.24 -32.37 6.84
CA TYR A 76 21.99 -32.48 5.59
C TYR A 76 21.19 -31.96 4.40
N ALA A 77 21.67 -30.87 3.79
CA ALA A 77 21.06 -30.17 2.67
C ALA A 77 21.89 -30.35 1.39
N CYS A 78 21.29 -31.00 0.38
CA CYS A 78 22.03 -31.54 -0.76
C CYS A 78 21.82 -30.74 -2.06
N GLY A 79 22.90 -30.29 -2.70
CA GLY A 79 22.88 -29.71 -4.05
C GLY A 79 22.46 -30.68 -5.17
N TRP A 80 22.50 -31.99 -4.91
CA TRP A 80 22.43 -33.08 -5.92
C TRP A 80 21.41 -32.88 -7.07
N PRO A 81 20.11 -32.60 -6.85
CA PRO A 81 19.16 -32.51 -7.97
C PRO A 81 19.47 -31.35 -8.92
N LEU A 82 19.88 -30.19 -8.40
CA LEU A 82 20.26 -29.02 -9.20
C LEU A 82 21.36 -29.36 -10.21
N PHE A 83 22.44 -30.00 -9.76
CA PHE A 83 23.55 -30.33 -10.65
C PHE A 83 23.15 -31.35 -11.74
N PHE A 84 22.22 -32.26 -11.45
CA PHE A 84 21.60 -33.10 -12.50
C PHE A 84 20.76 -32.29 -13.49
N TYR A 85 20.08 -31.24 -13.05
CA TYR A 85 19.27 -30.39 -13.91
C TYR A 85 20.16 -29.52 -14.82
N LEU A 86 21.24 -28.94 -14.27
CA LEU A 86 22.26 -28.19 -15.01
C LEU A 86 22.96 -29.04 -16.09
N ASP A 87 23.29 -30.30 -15.78
CA ASP A 87 23.89 -31.24 -16.73
C ASP A 87 22.91 -31.79 -17.80
N GLY A 88 21.66 -31.33 -17.82
CA GLY A 88 20.62 -31.86 -18.73
C GLY A 88 20.19 -33.30 -18.41
N LYS A 89 20.47 -33.78 -17.19
CA LYS A 89 20.21 -35.14 -16.69
C LYS A 89 18.99 -35.23 -15.77
N LYS A 90 18.10 -34.22 -15.77
CA LYS A 90 16.92 -34.11 -14.87
C LYS A 90 16.10 -35.41 -14.75
N ASP A 91 15.88 -36.12 -15.85
CA ASP A 91 15.04 -37.33 -15.91
C ASP A 91 15.74 -38.57 -15.29
N LYS A 92 16.96 -38.39 -14.74
CA LYS A 92 17.73 -39.38 -13.99
C LYS A 92 17.78 -39.09 -12.49
N VAL A 93 17.15 -38.02 -11.99
CA VAL A 93 17.07 -37.74 -10.54
C VAL A 93 16.11 -38.73 -9.88
N ASN A 94 16.67 -39.64 -9.10
CA ASN A 94 15.91 -40.56 -8.27
C ASN A 94 15.58 -39.90 -6.92
N TYR A 95 14.47 -39.16 -6.85
CA TYR A 95 14.04 -38.48 -5.63
C TYR A 95 13.85 -39.40 -4.42
N THR A 96 13.56 -40.69 -4.60
CA THR A 96 13.54 -41.66 -3.50
C THR A 96 14.95 -41.85 -2.90
N ALA A 97 15.98 -41.91 -3.74
CA ALA A 97 17.37 -42.00 -3.29
C ALA A 97 17.85 -40.68 -2.66
N VAL A 98 17.49 -39.53 -3.25
CA VAL A 98 17.77 -38.20 -2.67
C VAL A 98 17.17 -38.10 -1.27
N ARG A 99 15.88 -38.41 -1.11
CA ARG A 99 15.19 -38.35 0.20
C ARG A 99 15.68 -39.42 1.20
N SER A 100 16.24 -40.53 0.76
CA SER A 100 16.88 -41.49 1.66
C SER A 100 18.24 -41.01 2.21
N ALA A 101 18.85 -40.00 1.60
CA ALA A 101 20.15 -39.45 1.99
C ALA A 101 20.08 -38.03 2.56
N CYS A 102 19.09 -37.22 2.17
CA CYS A 102 19.08 -35.77 2.36
C CYS A 102 17.83 -35.28 3.09
N ASN A 103 18.00 -34.39 4.08
CA ASN A 103 16.89 -33.76 4.81
C ASN A 103 16.25 -32.62 4.02
N SER A 104 17.04 -31.93 3.19
CA SER A 104 16.54 -31.06 2.13
C SER A 104 17.41 -31.19 0.88
N TRP A 105 16.89 -30.78 -0.26
CA TRP A 105 17.64 -30.82 -1.52
C TRP A 105 17.33 -29.63 -2.42
N ARG A 106 18.37 -29.09 -3.04
CA ARG A 106 18.30 -27.93 -3.94
C ARG A 106 17.52 -28.27 -5.20
N ILE A 107 16.50 -27.48 -5.52
CA ILE A 107 15.67 -27.71 -6.71
C ILE A 107 15.95 -26.75 -7.87
N TYR A 108 16.54 -25.57 -7.61
CA TYR A 108 16.79 -24.55 -8.64
C TYR A 108 18.09 -23.76 -8.40
N ASN A 109 18.47 -22.94 -9.38
CA ASN A 109 19.58 -22.00 -9.30
C ASN A 109 19.43 -21.03 -8.13
N ASP A 110 20.56 -20.46 -7.70
CA ASP A 110 20.65 -19.51 -6.58
C ASP A 110 19.75 -18.28 -6.78
N VAL A 111 19.10 -17.88 -5.69
CA VAL A 111 18.22 -16.72 -5.63
C VAL A 111 19.03 -15.45 -5.50
N ILE A 112 18.93 -14.61 -6.51
CA ILE A 112 19.47 -13.25 -6.49
C ILE A 112 18.34 -12.33 -6.00
N GLY A 113 18.66 -11.35 -5.16
CA GLY A 113 17.70 -10.37 -4.63
C GLY A 113 17.11 -9.44 -5.69
N ASN A 114 16.28 -9.97 -6.59
CA ASN A 114 15.49 -9.26 -7.59
C ASN A 114 14.28 -10.12 -8.02
N TRP A 115 13.26 -9.47 -8.58
CA TRP A 115 12.01 -10.16 -8.95
C TRP A 115 12.17 -11.25 -10.02
N ASN A 116 13.06 -11.09 -11.00
CA ASN A 116 13.20 -12.07 -12.08
C ASN A 116 13.60 -13.42 -11.51
N SER A 117 14.66 -13.46 -10.69
CA SER A 117 15.14 -14.68 -10.03
C SER A 117 14.07 -15.36 -9.16
N ILE A 118 13.35 -14.59 -8.33
CA ILE A 118 12.22 -15.09 -7.53
C ILE A 118 11.14 -15.68 -8.46
N SER A 119 10.80 -15.00 -9.54
CA SER A 119 9.77 -15.44 -10.50
C SER A 119 10.20 -16.64 -11.37
N ASP A 120 11.50 -16.84 -11.61
CA ASP A 120 12.05 -18.00 -12.31
C ASP A 120 11.93 -19.25 -11.44
N ILE A 121 12.23 -19.13 -10.13
CA ILE A 121 12.00 -20.19 -9.14
C ILE A 121 10.50 -20.54 -9.06
N ILE A 122 9.60 -19.55 -8.98
CA ILE A 122 8.15 -19.78 -8.97
C ILE A 122 7.69 -20.52 -10.23
N ARG A 123 8.09 -20.05 -11.42
CA ARG A 123 7.77 -20.70 -12.71
C ARG A 123 8.36 -22.10 -12.83
N PHE A 124 9.51 -22.35 -12.23
CA PHE A 124 10.10 -23.68 -12.17
C PHE A 124 9.32 -24.61 -11.24
N VAL A 125 8.94 -24.16 -10.04
CA VAL A 125 8.13 -24.95 -9.11
C VAL A 125 6.77 -25.28 -9.73
N ASP A 126 6.08 -24.30 -10.31
CA ASP A 126 4.83 -24.51 -11.08
C ASP A 126 4.96 -25.65 -12.11
N ALA A 127 6.04 -25.64 -12.89
CA ALA A 127 6.25 -26.59 -13.98
C ALA A 127 6.64 -28.00 -13.52
N ASN A 128 7.09 -28.18 -12.27
CA ASN A 128 7.60 -29.44 -11.74
C ASN A 128 6.83 -29.94 -10.50
N GLN A 129 5.81 -29.20 -10.04
CA GLN A 129 5.11 -29.39 -8.76
C GLN A 129 4.60 -30.81 -8.48
N ASP A 130 4.23 -31.58 -9.51
CA ASP A 130 3.77 -32.96 -9.33
C ASP A 130 4.92 -33.93 -8.95
N VAL A 131 6.12 -33.69 -9.45
CA VAL A 131 7.33 -34.44 -9.06
C VAL A 131 7.81 -33.97 -7.69
N LEU A 132 7.90 -32.65 -7.48
CA LEU A 132 8.38 -32.04 -6.25
C LEU A 132 7.51 -32.42 -5.04
N ALA A 133 6.18 -32.38 -5.19
CA ALA A 133 5.23 -32.74 -4.12
C ALA A 133 5.08 -34.26 -3.92
N ALA A 134 5.51 -35.09 -4.89
CA ALA A 134 5.59 -36.54 -4.72
C ALA A 134 6.88 -36.98 -4.02
N ALA A 135 7.96 -36.22 -4.18
CA ALA A 135 9.23 -36.43 -3.47
C ALA A 135 9.12 -36.05 -1.98
N GLN A 136 8.60 -34.85 -1.71
CA GLN A 136 8.56 -34.25 -0.38
C GLN A 136 7.53 -34.89 0.56
N ALA A 137 7.93 -35.06 1.81
CA ALA A 137 7.07 -35.10 3.00
C ALA A 137 7.97 -34.90 4.25
N PRO A 138 7.45 -34.95 5.49
CA PRO A 138 8.28 -34.77 6.69
C PRO A 138 9.60 -35.55 6.66
N GLY A 139 10.69 -34.82 6.97
CA GLY A 139 12.07 -35.31 6.95
C GLY A 139 12.80 -35.20 5.60
N GLY A 140 12.13 -34.74 4.53
CA GLY A 140 12.75 -34.53 3.21
C GLY A 140 12.06 -33.41 2.43
N TRP A 141 12.70 -32.24 2.35
CA TRP A 141 12.12 -30.98 1.87
C TRP A 141 12.73 -30.50 0.55
N ASN A 142 11.92 -29.91 -0.33
CA ASN A 142 12.43 -29.18 -1.48
C ASN A 142 13.02 -27.83 -1.03
N ASP A 143 14.25 -27.51 -1.44
CA ASP A 143 14.90 -26.20 -1.19
C ASP A 143 14.87 -25.30 -2.45
N PRO A 144 13.94 -24.33 -2.52
CA PRO A 144 13.87 -23.28 -3.53
C PRO A 144 14.79 -22.07 -3.26
N ASP A 145 15.74 -22.19 -2.33
CA ASP A 145 16.69 -21.17 -1.86
C ASP A 145 16.14 -20.10 -0.90
N MET A 146 17.07 -19.35 -0.32
CA MET A 146 16.91 -18.38 0.76
C MET A 146 15.88 -17.27 0.50
N ILE A 147 15.25 -16.82 1.58
CA ILE A 147 14.40 -15.63 1.59
C ILE A 147 15.28 -14.39 1.50
N VAL A 148 15.14 -13.64 0.41
CA VAL A 148 15.88 -12.41 0.08
C VAL A 148 15.10 -11.13 0.40
N ALA A 149 13.99 -11.27 1.14
CA ALA A 149 13.22 -10.18 1.69
C ALA A 149 14.13 -9.22 2.50
N GLY A 150 14.13 -7.94 2.13
CA GLY A 150 14.97 -6.91 2.75
C GLY A 150 16.25 -6.55 1.98
N LEU A 151 16.59 -7.27 0.91
CA LEU A 151 17.65 -6.82 -0.01
C LEU A 151 17.16 -5.63 -0.86
N PRO A 152 18.05 -4.70 -1.30
CA PRO A 152 17.65 -3.40 -1.85
C PRO A 152 16.74 -3.44 -3.09
N ASN A 153 16.85 -4.50 -3.90
CA ASN A 153 16.12 -4.66 -5.17
C ASN A 153 14.92 -5.63 -5.06
N VAL A 154 14.45 -5.91 -3.84
CA VAL A 154 13.24 -6.71 -3.56
C VAL A 154 12.20 -5.82 -2.87
N THR A 155 11.03 -5.63 -3.48
CA THR A 155 9.96 -4.80 -2.89
C THR A 155 9.24 -5.53 -1.74
N ILE A 156 8.46 -4.79 -0.94
CA ILE A 156 7.64 -5.36 0.14
C ILE A 156 6.65 -6.39 -0.42
N ASP A 157 6.01 -6.12 -1.57
CA ASP A 157 5.10 -7.06 -2.22
C ASP A 157 5.82 -8.32 -2.73
N GLN A 158 7.02 -8.17 -3.29
CA GLN A 158 7.83 -9.31 -3.77
C GLN A 158 8.31 -10.17 -2.59
N ALA A 159 8.64 -9.56 -1.45
CA ALA A 159 8.93 -10.26 -0.20
C ALA A 159 7.70 -10.99 0.36
N MET A 160 6.50 -10.38 0.30
CA MET A 160 5.24 -11.05 0.66
C MET A 160 4.97 -12.26 -0.24
N VAL A 161 5.18 -12.15 -1.56
CA VAL A 161 5.00 -13.27 -2.49
C VAL A 161 6.02 -14.39 -2.22
N GLN A 162 7.30 -14.07 -2.03
CA GLN A 162 8.31 -15.10 -1.72
C GLN A 162 7.95 -15.84 -0.43
N MET A 163 7.73 -15.10 0.67
CA MET A 163 7.37 -15.68 1.97
C MET A 163 6.09 -16.53 1.90
N THR A 164 5.08 -16.06 1.17
CA THR A 164 3.80 -16.78 1.02
C THR A 164 3.97 -18.08 0.24
N LEU A 165 4.66 -18.06 -0.90
CA LEU A 165 4.77 -19.24 -1.78
C LEU A 165 5.71 -20.29 -1.20
N TRP A 166 6.82 -19.88 -0.57
CA TRP A 166 7.71 -20.79 0.16
C TRP A 166 6.93 -21.51 1.28
N SER A 167 6.12 -20.76 2.05
CA SER A 167 5.27 -21.33 3.11
C SER A 167 4.18 -22.27 2.59
N ILE A 168 3.60 -21.99 1.42
CA ILE A 168 2.66 -22.90 0.75
C ILE A 168 3.36 -24.20 0.32
N TRP A 169 4.63 -24.15 -0.06
CA TRP A 169 5.39 -25.34 -0.45
C TRP A 169 5.95 -26.13 0.75
N SER A 170 6.02 -25.58 1.96
CA SER A 170 6.79 -26.15 3.09
C SER A 170 8.29 -26.18 2.77
N ALA A 171 8.83 -25.02 2.38
CA ALA A 171 10.22 -24.83 2.01
C ALA A 171 11.06 -24.43 3.24
N PRO A 172 12.35 -24.80 3.33
CA PRO A 172 13.23 -24.30 4.38
C PRO A 172 13.28 -22.76 4.39
N LEU A 173 12.70 -22.12 5.41
CA LEU A 173 12.61 -20.66 5.53
C LEU A 173 13.94 -20.02 6.02
N ILE A 174 15.03 -20.33 5.33
CA ILE A 174 16.38 -19.80 5.58
C ILE A 174 16.45 -18.38 5.01
N MET A 175 17.03 -17.41 5.73
CA MET A 175 17.03 -15.99 5.35
C MET A 175 18.43 -15.47 4.97
N SER A 176 18.49 -14.63 3.93
CA SER A 176 19.72 -13.95 3.50
C SER A 176 19.48 -12.43 3.41
N ASN A 177 19.53 -11.77 4.57
CA ASN A 177 19.34 -10.33 4.71
C ASN A 177 20.12 -9.75 5.91
N ASP A 178 20.33 -8.44 5.91
CA ASP A 178 20.99 -7.75 7.03
C ASP A 178 19.98 -7.34 8.10
N LEU A 179 19.83 -8.21 9.11
CA LEU A 179 18.95 -8.04 10.26
C LEU A 179 19.19 -6.74 11.07
N ARG A 180 20.34 -6.05 10.87
CA ARG A 180 20.67 -4.78 11.55
C ARG A 180 19.96 -3.57 10.94
N VAL A 181 19.63 -3.63 9.64
CA VAL A 181 19.04 -2.51 8.86
C VAL A 181 17.70 -2.87 8.21
N LEU A 182 17.14 -4.02 8.58
CA LEU A 182 15.88 -4.53 8.08
C LEU A 182 14.70 -3.59 8.41
N LYS A 183 13.95 -3.17 7.39
CA LYS A 183 12.79 -2.27 7.55
C LYS A 183 11.66 -2.93 8.38
N PRO A 184 10.82 -2.16 9.11
CA PRO A 184 9.74 -2.71 9.93
C PRO A 184 8.76 -3.61 9.15
N GLU A 185 8.39 -3.24 7.92
CA GLU A 185 7.43 -3.99 7.11
C GLU A 185 7.99 -5.34 6.69
N ILE A 186 9.31 -5.40 6.40
CA ILE A 186 10.01 -6.65 6.11
C ILE A 186 10.16 -7.49 7.39
N ARG A 187 10.40 -6.86 8.56
CA ARG A 187 10.38 -7.56 9.85
C ARG A 187 9.03 -8.22 10.11
N ASP A 188 7.94 -7.52 9.85
CA ASP A 188 6.59 -8.04 10.10
C ASP A 188 6.22 -9.19 9.15
N ILE A 189 6.72 -9.19 7.91
CA ILE A 189 6.63 -10.34 6.99
C ILE A 189 7.41 -11.54 7.55
N LEU A 190 8.68 -11.34 7.91
CA LEU A 190 9.57 -12.41 8.37
C LEU A 190 9.23 -12.94 9.77
N LEU A 191 8.51 -12.18 10.59
CA LEU A 191 8.00 -12.59 11.90
C LEU A 191 6.52 -13.01 11.88
N ASN A 192 5.90 -13.14 10.70
CA ASN A 192 4.48 -13.47 10.58
C ASN A 192 4.20 -14.92 11.01
N ARG A 193 3.91 -15.09 12.30
CA ARG A 193 3.63 -16.39 12.94
C ARG A 193 2.53 -17.19 12.27
N ASN A 194 1.55 -16.54 11.65
CA ASN A 194 0.45 -17.22 10.97
C ASN A 194 0.92 -17.84 9.64
N VAL A 195 1.75 -17.11 8.88
CA VAL A 195 2.35 -17.61 7.62
C VAL A 195 3.38 -18.71 7.92
N ILE A 196 4.22 -18.53 8.94
CA ILE A 196 5.17 -19.55 9.43
C ILE A 196 4.43 -20.81 9.92
N ALA A 197 3.27 -20.67 10.55
CA ALA A 197 2.46 -21.83 10.95
C ALA A 197 1.82 -22.58 9.76
N ILE A 198 1.62 -21.93 8.61
CA ILE A 198 1.25 -22.63 7.37
C ILE A 198 2.45 -23.38 6.81
N ASP A 199 3.64 -22.79 6.82
CA ASP A 199 4.88 -23.47 6.40
C ASP A 199 5.14 -24.74 7.22
N GLN A 200 5.24 -24.57 8.53
CA GLN A 200 5.61 -25.57 9.53
C GLN A 200 4.44 -26.50 9.92
N ASP A 201 3.43 -26.65 9.06
CA ASP A 201 2.30 -27.56 9.32
C ASP A 201 2.79 -29.03 9.36
N PRO A 202 2.44 -29.81 10.41
CA PRO A 202 3.02 -31.12 10.66
C PRO A 202 2.61 -32.21 9.65
N LEU A 203 1.70 -31.93 8.70
CA LEU A 203 1.47 -32.83 7.56
C LEU A 203 2.66 -32.80 6.58
N GLY A 204 3.40 -31.69 6.49
CA GLY A 204 4.52 -31.49 5.57
C GLY A 204 4.17 -31.57 4.07
N ILE A 205 2.88 -31.48 3.74
CA ILE A 205 2.38 -31.61 2.36
C ILE A 205 2.68 -30.33 1.58
N MET A 206 3.43 -30.46 0.49
CA MET A 206 3.65 -29.36 -0.46
C MET A 206 2.33 -28.93 -1.11
N GLY A 207 1.99 -27.64 -0.98
CA GLY A 207 0.85 -27.04 -1.68
C GLY A 207 1.08 -26.91 -3.19
N LYS A 208 0.00 -26.91 -3.97
CA LYS A 208 0.03 -26.94 -5.45
C LYS A 208 -0.72 -25.77 -6.07
N LEU A 209 -0.30 -25.34 -7.25
CA LEU A 209 -1.03 -24.42 -8.12
C LEU A 209 -2.28 -25.15 -8.67
N VAL A 210 -3.42 -24.99 -8.02
CA VAL A 210 -4.66 -25.66 -8.44
C VAL A 210 -5.33 -24.97 -9.63
N ARG A 211 -5.06 -23.68 -9.84
CA ARG A 211 -5.67 -22.91 -10.94
C ARG A 211 -4.90 -21.64 -11.27
N ARG A 212 -4.68 -21.39 -12.57
CA ARG A 212 -4.28 -20.07 -13.09
C ARG A 212 -5.45 -19.44 -13.86
N ILE A 213 -5.86 -18.22 -13.49
CA ILE A 213 -6.93 -17.44 -14.12
C ILE A 213 -6.30 -16.16 -14.67
N LYS A 214 -5.95 -16.16 -15.97
CA LYS A 214 -5.12 -15.13 -16.59
C LYS A 214 -3.79 -14.97 -15.84
N TYR A 215 -3.65 -13.90 -15.07
CA TYR A 215 -2.48 -13.51 -14.27
C TYR A 215 -2.61 -13.86 -12.78
N ILE A 216 -3.76 -14.40 -12.34
CA ILE A 216 -3.96 -14.84 -10.96
C ILE A 216 -3.62 -16.32 -10.82
N SER A 217 -2.65 -16.64 -9.98
CA SER A 217 -2.23 -17.99 -9.58
C SER A 217 -2.85 -18.34 -8.23
N ILE A 218 -3.66 -19.39 -8.18
CA ILE A 218 -4.29 -19.87 -6.94
C ILE A 218 -3.59 -21.16 -6.52
N TYR A 219 -2.95 -21.13 -5.35
CA TYR A 219 -2.29 -22.28 -4.75
C TYR A 219 -3.06 -22.76 -3.52
N VAL A 220 -3.05 -24.07 -3.26
CA VAL A 220 -3.72 -24.69 -2.12
C VAL A 220 -2.80 -25.69 -1.43
N LYS A 221 -2.65 -25.55 -0.11
CA LYS A 221 -1.91 -26.47 0.77
C LYS A 221 -2.89 -27.15 1.73
N PRO A 222 -2.98 -28.49 1.77
CA PRO A 222 -3.67 -29.21 2.85
C PRO A 222 -2.91 -29.01 4.17
N VAL A 223 -3.62 -28.61 5.23
CA VAL A 223 -3.06 -28.30 6.55
C VAL A 223 -3.92 -28.89 7.67
N THR A 224 -3.39 -28.87 8.89
CA THR A 224 -4.11 -29.20 10.12
C THR A 224 -5.12 -28.11 10.53
N PRO A 225 -6.15 -28.44 11.33
CA PRO A 225 -6.54 -29.78 11.77
C PRO A 225 -7.18 -30.60 10.64
N VAL A 226 -6.95 -31.92 10.65
CA VAL A 226 -7.72 -32.89 9.86
C VAL A 226 -8.87 -33.39 10.73
N ARG A 227 -10.09 -33.44 10.19
CA ARG A 227 -11.29 -33.95 10.88
C ARG A 227 -12.04 -34.93 10.00
N ASP A 228 -12.33 -36.12 10.53
CA ASP A 228 -13.11 -37.17 9.83
C ASP A 228 -12.56 -37.54 8.44
N GLY A 229 -11.24 -37.43 8.24
CA GLY A 229 -10.56 -37.66 6.96
C GLY A 229 -10.48 -36.44 6.02
N HIS A 230 -11.12 -35.33 6.38
CA HIS A 230 -11.07 -34.07 5.62
C HIS A 230 -10.01 -33.12 6.18
N TYR A 231 -9.17 -32.58 5.29
CA TYR A 231 -8.12 -31.61 5.62
C TYR A 231 -8.71 -30.21 5.83
N SER A 232 -8.01 -29.38 6.63
CA SER A 232 -8.11 -27.93 6.49
C SER A 232 -7.23 -27.47 5.31
N TYR A 233 -7.42 -26.24 4.82
CA TYR A 233 -6.68 -25.76 3.65
C TYR A 233 -6.20 -24.33 3.83
N ALA A 234 -4.91 -24.10 3.57
CA ALA A 234 -4.37 -22.78 3.33
C ALA A 234 -4.44 -22.48 1.82
N VAL A 235 -4.79 -21.24 1.47
CA VAL A 235 -4.95 -20.80 0.08
C VAL A 235 -4.14 -19.54 -0.13
N ALA A 236 -3.25 -19.54 -1.12
CA ALA A 236 -2.54 -18.34 -1.56
C ALA A 236 -3.06 -17.89 -2.93
N VAL A 237 -3.19 -16.58 -3.11
CA VAL A 237 -3.65 -15.95 -4.35
C VAL A 237 -2.60 -14.93 -4.76
N ASP A 238 -1.68 -15.38 -5.61
CA ASP A 238 -0.69 -14.53 -6.28
C ASP A 238 -1.34 -13.87 -7.49
N ALA A 239 -1.37 -12.54 -7.52
CA ALA A 239 -1.81 -11.79 -8.69
C ALA A 239 -0.58 -11.15 -9.33
N ALA A 240 -0.01 -11.83 -10.33
CA ALA A 240 1.15 -11.34 -11.06
C ALA A 240 0.83 -10.01 -11.74
N LEU A 241 1.32 -8.90 -11.15
CA LEU A 241 1.04 -7.55 -11.62
C LEU A 241 1.67 -7.29 -13.00
N MET A 242 0.95 -6.50 -13.80
CA MET A 242 1.29 -6.25 -15.20
C MET A 242 2.45 -5.27 -15.34
N LEU A 243 3.45 -5.64 -16.16
CA LEU A 243 4.28 -4.79 -17.02
C LEU A 243 5.22 -5.70 -17.85
N PRO A 244 5.38 -5.57 -19.18
CA PRO A 244 4.66 -4.73 -20.14
C PRO A 244 4.22 -5.51 -21.42
N ILE A 245 3.00 -6.08 -21.47
CA ILE A 245 2.40 -6.63 -22.71
C ILE A 245 0.95 -6.16 -22.90
N TRP A 246 0.71 -4.85 -22.76
CA TRP A 246 -0.62 -4.23 -22.92
C TRP A 246 -0.74 -3.26 -24.11
N LEU A 247 0.36 -3.00 -24.83
CA LEU A 247 0.45 -1.95 -25.86
C LEU A 247 -0.13 -2.31 -27.25
N ALA A 248 -0.82 -3.44 -27.42
CA ALA A 248 -1.15 -3.95 -28.77
C ALA A 248 -2.54 -4.58 -28.98
N ALA A 249 -3.32 -4.89 -27.93
CA ALA A 249 -4.46 -5.82 -28.06
C ALA A 249 -5.77 -5.41 -27.33
N LEU A 250 -5.87 -4.17 -26.83
CA LEU A 250 -7.11 -3.65 -26.24
C LEU A 250 -7.41 -2.19 -26.59
N SER A 251 -7.20 -1.83 -27.85
CA SER A 251 -7.81 -0.63 -28.43
C SER A 251 -9.34 -0.76 -28.43
N VAL A 252 -10.04 0.32 -28.05
CA VAL A 252 -11.51 0.42 -27.96
C VAL A 252 -12.15 -0.39 -26.82
N ILE A 253 -11.66 -0.20 -25.60
CA ILE A 253 -12.56 0.01 -24.44
C ILE A 253 -12.22 1.38 -23.87
N ASP A 254 -13.24 2.17 -23.53
CA ASP A 254 -13.10 3.57 -23.11
C ASP A 254 -12.40 3.66 -21.75
N THR A 255 -11.08 3.87 -21.78
CA THR A 255 -10.25 4.12 -20.61
C THR A 255 -10.56 5.50 -20.09
N GLY A 256 -11.17 5.59 -18.91
CA GLY A 256 -11.31 6.84 -18.19
C GLY A 256 -9.95 7.39 -17.74
N TRP A 257 -9.25 8.05 -18.66
CA TRP A 257 -8.65 9.38 -18.49
C TRP A 257 -8.28 9.71 -17.02
N SER A 258 -7.05 9.35 -16.62
CA SER A 258 -6.43 9.72 -15.35
C SER A 258 -4.90 9.68 -15.42
N LEU A 259 -4.22 10.52 -14.64
CA LEU A 259 -2.77 10.64 -14.57
C LEU A 259 -2.12 9.36 -14.02
N ASP A 260 -1.67 8.47 -14.90
CA ASP A 260 -1.00 7.22 -14.52
C ASP A 260 0.52 7.39 -14.38
N ASN A 261 0.94 8.38 -13.58
CA ASN A 261 2.35 8.57 -13.18
C ASN A 261 2.80 7.58 -12.09
N GLY A 262 1.97 6.59 -11.75
CA GLY A 262 2.22 5.60 -10.70
C GLY A 262 2.06 6.12 -9.26
N LEU A 263 1.87 7.43 -9.06
CA LEU A 263 1.79 8.07 -7.75
C LEU A 263 0.34 8.19 -7.26
N ALA A 264 0.18 8.69 -6.03
CA ALA A 264 -1.11 8.93 -5.37
C ALA A 264 -2.10 7.75 -5.48
N ARG A 265 -1.62 6.50 -5.53
CA ARG A 265 -2.47 5.29 -5.60
C ARG A 265 -3.35 5.11 -4.37
N ARG A 266 -2.96 5.78 -3.28
CA ARG A 266 -3.76 6.15 -2.12
C ARG A 266 -3.64 7.68 -1.91
N PRO A 267 -4.48 8.29 -1.08
CA PRO A 267 -4.39 9.72 -0.77
C PRO A 267 -3.00 10.11 -0.27
N PRO A 268 -2.52 11.31 -0.64
CA PRO A 268 -1.48 11.96 0.14
C PRO A 268 -1.96 12.18 1.57
N MET A 269 -1.24 11.60 2.55
CA MET A 269 -1.32 11.99 3.95
C MET A 269 -0.09 12.86 4.28
N GLY A 270 -0.27 13.96 5.01
CA GLY A 270 0.84 14.85 5.35
C GLY A 270 0.43 16.08 6.16
N TRP A 271 1.21 17.15 6.03
CA TRP A 271 1.00 18.43 6.71
C TRP A 271 1.35 19.60 5.78
N MET A 272 0.70 20.76 5.91
CA MET A 272 0.87 21.95 5.07
C MET A 272 0.78 23.24 5.91
N THR A 273 1.54 24.28 5.56
CA THR A 273 1.58 25.54 6.33
C THR A 273 0.28 26.35 6.29
N TRP A 274 -0.47 26.33 5.19
CA TRP A 274 -1.35 27.44 4.81
C TRP A 274 -2.39 27.85 5.88
N ALA A 275 -3.35 27.00 6.24
CA ALA A 275 -4.47 27.41 7.10
C ALA A 275 -4.05 27.87 8.52
N THR A 276 -2.89 27.42 9.02
CA THR A 276 -2.35 27.89 10.32
C THR A 276 -1.35 29.03 10.19
N PHE A 277 -0.30 28.86 9.38
CA PHE A 277 0.87 29.75 9.36
C PHE A 277 0.79 30.82 8.26
N LEU A 278 -0.12 30.65 7.29
CA LEU A 278 -0.44 31.61 6.23
C LEU A 278 0.84 32.09 5.52
N CYS A 279 1.01 33.42 5.42
CA CYS A 279 2.13 34.09 4.77
C CYS A 279 2.99 34.88 5.78
N GLU A 280 3.12 34.41 7.02
CA GLU A 280 3.96 35.13 8.00
C GLU A 280 5.44 35.03 7.60
N THR A 281 6.08 36.17 7.37
CA THR A 281 7.47 36.27 6.86
C THR A 281 8.38 37.09 7.77
N ASN A 282 7.83 37.77 8.79
CA ASN A 282 8.57 38.55 9.77
C ASN A 282 9.11 37.66 10.90
N CYS A 283 10.18 36.92 10.61
CA CYS A 283 10.87 36.09 11.60
C CYS A 283 11.53 36.87 12.75
N GLU A 284 11.68 38.20 12.65
CA GLU A 284 12.19 39.02 13.76
C GLU A 284 11.10 39.25 14.83
N MET A 285 9.84 39.37 14.42
CA MET A 285 8.68 39.51 15.33
C MET A 285 8.04 38.17 15.69
N PHE A 286 8.04 37.20 14.78
CA PHE A 286 7.39 35.89 14.93
C PHE A 286 8.32 34.71 14.65
N PRO A 287 9.46 34.57 15.37
CA PRO A 287 10.51 33.57 15.09
C PRO A 287 10.08 32.10 15.20
N HIS A 288 8.90 31.82 15.78
CA HIS A 288 8.33 30.46 15.89
C HIS A 288 7.13 30.22 14.97
N TYR A 289 6.72 31.22 14.19
CA TYR A 289 5.51 31.17 13.35
C TYR A 289 5.79 31.54 11.88
N CYS A 290 6.88 32.25 11.58
CA CYS A 290 7.21 32.62 10.21
C CYS A 290 7.56 31.39 9.33
N ILE A 291 7.17 31.46 8.07
CA ILE A 291 7.47 30.50 7.01
C ILE A 291 9.00 30.46 6.80
N SER A 292 9.66 29.44 7.35
CA SER A 292 11.11 29.33 7.47
C SER A 292 11.56 27.87 7.58
N GLU A 293 12.81 27.59 7.21
CA GLU A 293 13.44 26.26 7.28
C GLU A 293 13.27 25.61 8.67
N GLU A 294 13.43 26.40 9.73
CA GLU A 294 13.31 25.93 11.12
C GLU A 294 11.87 25.56 11.50
N LEU A 295 10.84 26.24 10.97
CA LEU A 295 9.45 25.83 11.14
C LEU A 295 9.22 24.43 10.52
N PHE A 296 9.67 24.22 9.27
CA PHE A 296 9.51 22.93 8.60
C PHE A 296 10.30 21.82 9.30
N ARG A 297 11.52 22.11 9.78
CA ARG A 297 12.32 21.17 10.58
C ARG A 297 11.60 20.75 11.86
N GLN A 298 11.10 21.71 12.65
CA GLN A 298 10.36 21.42 13.87
C GLN A 298 9.09 20.60 13.59
N MET A 299 8.33 20.92 12.56
CA MET A 299 7.13 20.15 12.19
C MET A 299 7.48 18.73 11.75
N ALA A 300 8.56 18.55 10.99
CA ALA A 300 9.06 17.23 10.61
C ALA A 300 9.57 16.41 11.82
N ASP A 301 10.23 17.05 12.79
CA ASP A 301 10.54 16.42 14.08
C ASP A 301 9.27 15.95 14.79
N ARG A 302 8.24 16.81 14.94
CA ARG A 302 6.96 16.43 15.58
C ARG A 302 6.23 15.31 14.83
N ILE A 303 6.22 15.31 13.50
CA ILE A 303 5.58 14.25 12.69
C ILE A 303 6.18 12.88 13.00
N VAL A 304 7.51 12.81 13.19
CA VAL A 304 8.21 11.56 13.54
C VAL A 304 8.05 11.23 15.02
N GLU A 305 8.34 12.17 15.92
CA GLU A 305 8.39 11.97 17.38
C GLU A 305 7.02 11.68 18.00
N ASP A 306 5.98 12.40 17.58
CA ASP A 306 4.62 12.22 18.11
C ASP A 306 3.86 11.06 17.44
N GLY A 307 4.46 10.36 16.48
CA GLY A 307 3.90 9.16 15.86
C GLY A 307 2.98 9.39 14.66
N PHE A 308 2.88 10.61 14.12
CA PHE A 308 2.06 10.88 12.92
C PHE A 308 2.59 10.12 11.69
N LEU A 309 3.91 10.01 11.51
CA LEU A 309 4.50 9.14 10.49
C LEU A 309 4.08 7.67 10.69
N ALA A 310 4.02 7.20 11.94
CA ALA A 310 3.55 5.85 12.29
C ALA A 310 2.02 5.68 12.22
N ALA A 311 1.27 6.76 11.93
CA ALA A 311 -0.15 6.73 11.56
C ALA A 311 -0.36 6.84 10.04
N GLY A 312 0.64 7.29 9.28
CA GLY A 312 0.64 7.36 7.81
C GLY A 312 0.99 8.74 7.23
N TYR A 313 1.05 9.79 8.05
CA TYR A 313 1.37 11.16 7.60
C TYR A 313 2.85 11.28 7.22
N ASN A 314 3.16 11.08 5.94
CA ASN A 314 4.53 10.92 5.46
C ASN A 314 5.03 12.08 4.59
N ARG A 315 4.30 13.21 4.52
CA ARG A 315 4.68 14.40 3.74
C ARG A 315 4.62 15.68 4.55
N ILE A 316 5.45 16.64 4.18
CA ILE A 316 5.39 18.02 4.66
C ILE A 316 5.45 18.98 3.47
N HIS A 317 4.47 19.87 3.35
CA HIS A 317 4.27 20.74 2.19
C HIS A 317 4.52 22.20 2.56
N ILE A 318 5.42 22.83 1.80
CA ILE A 318 5.64 24.28 1.81
C ILE A 318 4.55 24.93 0.95
N ASP A 319 3.73 25.82 1.53
CA ASP A 319 2.76 26.64 0.79
C ASP A 319 3.35 28.00 0.35
N ASP A 320 2.53 29.01 -0.03
CA ASP A 320 3.01 30.31 -0.54
C ASP A 320 4.02 31.03 0.41
N CYS A 321 4.69 32.05 -0.11
CA CYS A 321 5.60 32.95 0.60
C CYS A 321 6.96 32.37 1.02
N TRP A 322 7.36 31.20 0.51
CA TRP A 322 8.69 30.60 0.76
C TRP A 322 9.84 31.26 -0.03
N MET A 323 9.53 31.83 -1.19
CA MET A 323 10.52 32.27 -2.19
C MET A 323 11.00 33.72 -2.01
N GLU A 324 12.09 34.07 -2.70
CA GLU A 324 12.52 35.44 -2.92
C GLU A 324 11.51 36.24 -3.75
N ARG A 325 11.52 37.57 -3.65
CA ARG A 325 10.60 38.43 -4.42
C ARG A 325 10.95 38.54 -5.92
N THR A 326 12.07 37.96 -6.34
CA THR A 326 12.57 37.95 -7.73
C THR A 326 13.25 36.62 -8.03
N ARG A 327 13.12 36.16 -9.28
CA ARG A 327 13.91 35.05 -9.84
C ARG A 327 15.40 35.42 -9.96
N ASN A 328 16.26 34.43 -10.11
CA ASN A 328 17.70 34.64 -10.31
C ASN A 328 18.02 35.15 -11.74
N SER A 329 19.30 35.33 -12.04
CA SER A 329 19.80 35.76 -13.37
C SER A 329 19.40 34.86 -14.53
N ASP A 330 19.15 33.59 -14.23
CA ASP A 330 18.92 32.50 -15.19
C ASP A 330 17.42 32.15 -15.30
N GLY A 331 16.57 32.89 -14.57
CA GLY A 331 15.11 32.78 -14.58
C GLY A 331 14.53 31.77 -13.59
N GLU A 332 15.35 31.13 -12.75
CA GLU A 332 14.93 30.14 -11.77
C GLU A 332 14.34 30.78 -10.50
N LEU A 333 13.51 30.02 -9.78
CA LEU A 333 13.04 30.40 -8.45
C LEU A 333 14.17 30.25 -7.40
N GLU A 334 14.21 31.15 -6.42
CA GLU A 334 15.09 31.07 -5.26
C GLU A 334 14.29 31.07 -3.96
N ALA A 335 14.74 30.31 -2.95
CA ALA A 335 14.17 30.43 -1.61
C ALA A 335 14.71 31.68 -0.90
N ASP A 336 13.90 32.30 -0.03
CA ASP A 336 14.32 33.47 0.75
C ASP A 336 15.60 33.16 1.54
N ARG A 337 16.69 33.87 1.22
CA ARG A 337 18.02 33.56 1.73
C ARG A 337 18.20 33.79 3.24
N LYS A 338 17.27 34.50 3.90
CA LYS A 338 17.26 34.68 5.36
C LYS A 338 16.47 33.57 6.04
N ARG A 339 15.35 33.17 5.46
CA ARG A 339 14.40 32.20 6.06
C ARG A 339 14.71 30.75 5.70
N PHE A 340 15.42 30.52 4.59
CA PHE A 340 15.88 29.22 4.12
C PHE A 340 17.39 29.25 3.82
N PRO A 341 18.25 29.49 4.82
CA PRO A 341 19.68 29.73 4.62
C PRO A 341 20.43 28.54 3.98
N ASN A 342 19.93 27.31 4.10
CA ASN A 342 20.50 26.13 3.42
C ASN A 342 19.81 25.78 2.09
N GLY A 343 18.70 26.45 1.75
CA GLY A 343 17.92 26.25 0.53
C GLY A 343 17.06 24.97 0.50
N ILE A 344 16.10 24.91 -0.43
CA ILE A 344 15.10 23.82 -0.51
C ILE A 344 15.74 22.44 -0.68
N LYS A 345 16.81 22.31 -1.49
CA LYS A 345 17.50 21.02 -1.68
C LYS A 345 18.14 20.47 -0.41
N TRP A 346 18.52 21.33 0.54
CA TRP A 346 18.95 20.87 1.87
C TRP A 346 17.74 20.40 2.69
N LEU A 347 16.66 21.17 2.67
CA LEU A 347 15.43 20.86 3.41
C LEU A 347 14.79 19.54 2.93
N ALA A 348 14.79 19.27 1.62
CA ALA A 348 14.31 18.02 1.03
C ALA A 348 15.06 16.81 1.61
N ARG A 349 16.40 16.86 1.62
CA ARG A 349 17.25 15.82 2.19
C ARG A 349 16.97 15.58 3.68
N TYR A 350 16.78 16.65 4.44
CA TYR A 350 16.39 16.57 5.85
C TYR A 350 15.06 15.82 6.05
N MET A 351 14.10 15.97 5.12
CA MET A 351 12.87 15.16 5.11
C MET A 351 13.14 13.70 4.72
N HIS A 352 13.90 13.46 3.64
CA HIS A 352 14.19 12.09 3.16
C HIS A 352 14.98 11.26 4.18
N ASP A 353 15.89 11.88 4.92
CA ASP A 353 16.61 11.26 6.04
C ASP A 353 15.63 10.82 7.14
N LYS A 354 14.61 11.62 7.43
CA LYS A 354 13.49 11.31 8.34
C LYS A 354 12.41 10.39 7.76
N LYS A 355 12.53 9.97 6.49
CA LYS A 355 11.52 9.17 5.75
C LYS A 355 10.20 9.92 5.51
N LEU A 356 10.30 11.24 5.39
CA LEU A 356 9.26 12.14 4.92
C LEU A 356 9.56 12.58 3.48
N GLU A 357 8.51 12.87 2.72
CA GLU A 357 8.56 13.51 1.40
C GLU A 357 8.35 15.03 1.53
N LEU A 358 9.01 15.83 0.69
CA LEU A 358 8.86 17.29 0.67
C LEU A 358 7.96 17.75 -0.47
N GLY A 359 6.89 18.48 -0.13
CA GLY A 359 6.07 19.22 -1.08
C GLY A 359 6.43 20.71 -1.14
N ILE A 360 6.22 21.32 -2.30
CA ILE A 360 6.39 22.76 -2.53
C ILE A 360 5.16 23.38 -3.20
N TYR A 361 5.14 24.71 -3.25
CA TYR A 361 4.09 25.52 -3.85
C TYR A 361 4.62 26.41 -4.97
N ALA A 362 3.81 26.57 -6.02
CA ALA A 362 3.92 27.60 -7.03
C ALA A 362 2.52 28.05 -7.50
N ASP A 363 2.45 29.05 -8.37
CA ASP A 363 1.20 29.53 -8.97
C ASP A 363 1.34 29.58 -10.50
N PHE A 364 0.31 29.11 -11.21
CA PHE A 364 0.28 29.12 -12.66
C PHE A 364 0.27 30.53 -13.27
N GLY A 365 -0.07 31.57 -12.50
CA GLY A 365 -0.11 32.96 -12.98
C GLY A 365 1.22 33.68 -13.13
N THR A 366 1.14 35.00 -13.30
CA THR A 366 2.31 35.89 -13.34
C THR A 366 2.90 36.14 -11.94
N ALA A 367 2.09 35.97 -10.89
CA ALA A 367 2.46 36.05 -9.49
C ALA A 367 1.65 35.01 -8.69
N THR A 368 2.15 34.62 -7.52
CA THR A 368 1.37 33.87 -6.52
C THR A 368 0.27 34.73 -5.92
N CYS A 369 -0.68 34.11 -5.22
CA CYS A 369 -1.76 34.81 -4.53
C CYS A 369 -1.26 35.90 -3.54
N MET A 370 -0.07 35.71 -2.94
CA MET A 370 0.58 36.71 -2.07
C MET A 370 1.63 37.59 -2.78
N GLY A 371 1.70 37.54 -4.11
CA GLY A 371 2.52 38.45 -4.93
C GLY A 371 4.01 38.09 -5.01
N PHE A 372 4.36 36.81 -4.91
CA PHE A 372 5.69 36.28 -5.22
C PHE A 372 5.76 35.83 -6.70
N PRO A 373 6.95 35.56 -7.30
CA PRO A 373 7.06 35.19 -8.71
C PRO A 373 6.23 33.96 -9.13
N GLY A 374 5.35 34.13 -10.12
CA GLY A 374 4.54 33.03 -10.69
C GLY A 374 5.25 32.28 -11.82
N SER A 375 4.64 31.18 -12.27
CA SER A 375 5.23 30.19 -13.19
C SER A 375 4.76 30.28 -14.65
N ILE A 376 3.83 31.18 -15.02
CA ILE A 376 3.08 31.09 -16.30
C ILE A 376 3.93 30.96 -17.57
N ASP A 377 5.07 31.64 -17.61
CA ASP A 377 6.01 31.65 -18.73
C ASP A 377 7.34 30.89 -18.41
N HIS A 378 7.43 30.26 -17.24
CA HIS A 378 8.62 29.57 -16.71
C HIS A 378 8.40 28.07 -16.41
N LEU A 379 7.26 27.49 -16.82
CA LEU A 379 6.79 26.14 -16.43
C LEU A 379 7.86 25.04 -16.52
N GLU A 380 8.59 24.94 -17.63
CA GLU A 380 9.66 23.94 -17.78
C GLU A 380 10.92 24.25 -16.96
N VAL A 381 11.21 25.52 -16.68
CA VAL A 381 12.31 25.91 -15.78
C VAL A 381 11.96 25.48 -14.37
N ASP A 382 10.79 25.88 -13.88
CA ASP A 382 10.34 25.60 -12.50
C ASP A 382 10.20 24.10 -12.23
N ALA A 383 9.64 23.33 -13.17
CA ALA A 383 9.59 21.87 -13.06
C ALA A 383 10.98 21.25 -12.89
N ASN A 384 11.97 21.68 -13.70
CA ASN A 384 13.36 21.25 -13.56
C ASN A 384 13.98 21.74 -12.25
N THR A 385 13.69 22.98 -11.80
CA THR A 385 14.15 23.50 -10.51
C THR A 385 13.66 22.62 -9.35
N PHE A 386 12.37 22.31 -9.28
CA PHE A 386 11.79 21.45 -8.23
C PHE A 386 12.38 20.03 -8.26
N ALA A 387 12.49 19.40 -9.44
CA ALA A 387 13.13 18.09 -9.57
C ALA A 387 14.62 18.13 -9.18
N SER A 388 15.33 19.21 -9.52
CA SER A 388 16.73 19.42 -9.13
C SER A 388 16.91 19.61 -7.63
N TRP A 389 15.88 20.06 -6.91
CA TRP A 389 15.88 20.21 -5.45
C TRP A 389 15.42 18.97 -4.70
N ASP A 390 15.14 17.87 -5.40
CA ASP A 390 14.58 16.65 -4.85
C ASP A 390 13.18 16.83 -4.22
N VAL A 391 12.33 17.69 -4.78
CA VAL A 391 10.91 17.84 -4.37
C VAL A 391 10.07 16.64 -4.82
N ASP A 392 9.11 16.22 -4.01
CA ASP A 392 8.27 15.02 -4.23
C ASP A 392 6.78 15.34 -4.51
N TYR A 393 6.35 16.58 -4.24
CA TYR A 393 4.97 17.05 -4.41
C TYR A 393 4.94 18.53 -4.82
N LEU A 394 4.03 18.92 -5.71
CA LEU A 394 3.81 20.31 -6.11
C LEU A 394 2.32 20.69 -5.99
N LYS A 395 1.99 21.66 -5.13
CA LYS A 395 0.75 22.44 -5.24
C LYS A 395 0.97 23.55 -6.27
N MET A 396 0.06 23.65 -7.23
CA MET A 396 0.03 24.71 -8.23
C MET A 396 -1.29 25.47 -8.12
N ASP A 397 -1.20 26.74 -7.75
CA ASP A 397 -2.32 27.66 -7.65
C ASP A 397 -2.63 28.38 -8.97
N GLY A 398 -3.58 29.31 -8.97
CA GLY A 398 -4.05 29.98 -10.20
C GLY A 398 -4.41 31.46 -10.03
N CYS A 399 -3.85 32.16 -9.03
CA CYS A 399 -4.01 33.61 -8.95
C CYS A 399 -3.32 34.29 -10.14
N HIS A 400 -3.71 35.53 -10.46
CA HIS A 400 -3.09 36.33 -11.53
C HIS A 400 -3.03 35.65 -12.93
N ALA A 401 -3.89 34.66 -13.20
CA ALA A 401 -4.02 33.96 -14.47
C ALA A 401 -5.42 34.15 -15.10
N GLY A 402 -5.47 34.10 -16.44
CA GLY A 402 -6.73 33.95 -17.18
C GLY A 402 -7.18 32.49 -17.19
N ILE A 403 -8.45 32.23 -16.85
CA ILE A 403 -9.03 30.88 -16.78
C ILE A 403 -8.92 30.11 -18.10
N GLU A 404 -8.97 30.81 -19.23
CA GLU A 404 -8.82 30.24 -20.57
C GLU A 404 -7.42 29.67 -20.84
N ARG A 405 -6.40 30.10 -20.08
CA ARG A 405 -5.04 29.54 -20.13
C ARG A 405 -4.83 28.36 -19.19
N MET A 406 -5.63 28.21 -18.13
CA MET A 406 -5.37 27.28 -17.03
C MET A 406 -5.32 25.81 -17.46
N VAL A 407 -6.36 25.29 -18.13
CA VAL A 407 -6.42 23.84 -18.48
C VAL A 407 -5.21 23.41 -19.32
N ALA A 408 -4.83 24.20 -20.32
CA ALA A 408 -3.66 23.93 -21.16
C ALA A 408 -2.33 24.14 -20.42
N GLY A 409 -2.29 25.09 -19.49
CA GLY A 409 -1.13 25.44 -18.68
C GLY A 409 -0.78 24.42 -17.61
N TYR A 410 -1.78 23.95 -16.85
CA TYR A 410 -1.61 22.87 -15.86
C TYR A 410 -1.21 21.56 -16.54
N ALA A 411 -1.85 21.21 -17.66
CA ALA A 411 -1.42 20.06 -18.46
C ALA A 411 0.00 20.23 -19.05
N ARG A 412 0.48 21.47 -19.26
CA ARG A 412 1.88 21.73 -19.64
C ARG A 412 2.84 21.57 -18.46
N MET A 413 2.42 21.96 -17.24
CA MET A 413 3.19 21.69 -16.01
C MET A 413 3.30 20.18 -15.73
N GLU A 414 2.22 19.40 -15.85
CA GLU A 414 2.29 17.92 -15.74
C GLU A 414 3.37 17.35 -16.66
N ARG A 415 3.30 17.67 -17.96
CA ARG A 415 4.28 17.20 -18.94
C ARG A 415 5.70 17.67 -18.64
N ALA A 416 5.86 18.87 -18.08
CA ALA A 416 7.16 19.40 -17.68
C ALA A 416 7.74 18.62 -16.48
N LEU A 417 6.94 18.35 -15.44
CA LEU A 417 7.33 17.53 -14.28
C LEU A 417 7.70 16.11 -14.73
N ASN A 418 6.84 15.48 -15.53
CA ASN A 418 7.02 14.14 -16.09
C ASN A 418 8.31 14.05 -16.92
N ALA A 419 8.60 15.07 -17.75
CA ALA A 419 9.83 15.16 -18.53
C ALA A 419 11.13 15.30 -17.71
N THR A 420 11.07 15.65 -16.41
CA THR A 420 12.25 15.64 -15.54
C THR A 420 12.72 14.22 -15.19
N GLY A 421 11.86 13.22 -15.35
CA GLY A 421 12.10 11.85 -14.88
C GLY A 421 11.99 11.67 -13.37
N ARG A 422 11.69 12.72 -12.58
CA ARG A 422 11.38 12.60 -11.15
C ARG A 422 9.89 12.37 -10.94
N SER A 423 9.58 11.41 -10.07
CA SER A 423 8.25 11.22 -9.50
C SER A 423 7.85 12.41 -8.62
N ILE A 424 6.91 13.24 -9.10
CA ILE A 424 6.34 14.37 -8.35
C ILE A 424 4.81 14.27 -8.36
N ILE A 425 4.18 14.26 -7.18
CA ILE A 425 2.72 14.32 -7.05
C ILE A 425 2.24 15.72 -7.42
N PHE A 426 1.32 15.84 -8.37
CA PHE A 426 0.87 17.14 -8.86
C PHE A 426 -0.56 17.49 -8.39
N SER A 427 -0.68 18.57 -7.64
CA SER A 427 -1.90 19.06 -6.98
C SER A 427 -2.37 20.37 -7.62
N CYS A 428 -3.60 20.39 -8.14
CA CYS A 428 -4.09 21.43 -9.03
C CYS A 428 -5.24 22.27 -8.46
N SER A 429 -5.07 23.59 -8.33
CA SER A 429 -6.18 24.45 -7.86
C SER A 429 -7.17 24.89 -8.95
N TYR A 430 -6.87 24.73 -10.25
CA TYR A 430 -7.68 25.36 -11.30
C TYR A 430 -9.20 25.09 -11.28
N PRO A 431 -9.72 23.90 -10.87
CA PRO A 431 -11.18 23.69 -10.83
C PRO A 431 -11.91 24.67 -9.91
N TYR A 432 -11.31 25.06 -8.78
CA TYR A 432 -11.84 26.10 -7.91
C TYR A 432 -11.99 27.45 -8.65
N TYR A 433 -10.99 27.89 -9.42
CA TYR A 433 -11.03 29.18 -10.13
C TYR A 433 -12.12 29.24 -11.22
N PHE A 434 -12.54 28.10 -11.78
CA PHE A 434 -13.72 28.01 -12.66
C PHE A 434 -15.02 28.07 -11.85
N LEU A 435 -15.13 27.26 -10.80
CA LEU A 435 -16.34 27.15 -9.97
C LEU A 435 -16.64 28.45 -9.21
N ALA A 436 -15.62 29.18 -8.75
CA ALA A 436 -15.73 30.49 -8.13
C ALA A 436 -16.30 31.58 -9.06
N GLN A 437 -16.19 31.40 -10.38
CA GLN A 437 -16.81 32.26 -11.39
C GLN A 437 -18.21 31.75 -11.84
N GLY A 438 -18.75 30.73 -11.18
CA GLY A 438 -20.02 30.10 -11.54
C GLY A 438 -19.95 29.26 -12.83
N LEU A 439 -18.75 28.96 -13.33
CA LEU A 439 -18.55 28.14 -14.52
C LEU A 439 -18.53 26.66 -14.16
N LYS A 440 -18.99 25.82 -15.09
CA LYS A 440 -18.85 24.37 -14.96
C LYS A 440 -17.43 23.97 -15.37
N VAL A 441 -16.77 23.22 -14.50
CA VAL A 441 -15.52 22.51 -14.81
C VAL A 441 -15.85 21.08 -15.27
N ASP A 442 -15.18 20.58 -16.29
CA ASP A 442 -15.09 19.14 -16.57
C ASP A 442 -13.89 18.58 -15.79
N LEU A 443 -14.15 17.62 -14.91
CA LEU A 443 -13.11 16.99 -14.09
C LEU A 443 -12.37 15.85 -14.82
N THR A 444 -12.77 15.51 -16.06
CA THR A 444 -12.11 14.45 -16.84
C THR A 444 -10.68 14.86 -17.22
N PRO A 445 -10.43 16.04 -17.84
CA PRO A 445 -9.07 16.51 -18.12
C PRO A 445 -8.28 16.87 -16.85
N THR A 446 -8.98 17.16 -15.75
CA THR A 446 -8.35 17.33 -14.43
C THR A 446 -7.77 16.01 -13.96
N GLY A 447 -8.56 14.93 -14.02
CA GLY A 447 -8.09 13.59 -13.70
C GLY A 447 -6.88 13.18 -14.53
N GLU A 448 -6.86 13.49 -15.83
CA GLU A 448 -5.73 13.21 -16.75
C GLU A 448 -4.43 13.92 -16.37
N SER A 449 -4.54 15.15 -15.85
CA SER A 449 -3.41 16.06 -15.69
C SER A 449 -2.97 16.25 -14.24
N CYS A 450 -3.72 15.76 -13.26
CA CYS A 450 -3.55 16.09 -11.84
C CYS A 450 -3.75 14.86 -10.96
N ASN A 451 -2.87 14.65 -9.98
CA ASN A 451 -3.05 13.60 -8.99
C ASN A 451 -4.13 13.94 -7.95
N LEU A 452 -4.39 15.23 -7.76
CA LEU A 452 -5.47 15.75 -6.92
C LEU A 452 -5.83 17.18 -7.32
N TRP A 453 -7.04 17.63 -6.96
CA TRP A 453 -7.50 18.97 -7.30
C TRP A 453 -8.41 19.63 -6.25
N ARG A 454 -8.12 20.89 -5.92
CA ARG A 454 -8.99 21.76 -5.12
C ARG A 454 -10.14 22.28 -5.98
N PHE A 455 -11.36 22.22 -5.44
CA PHE A 455 -12.59 22.59 -6.17
C PHE A 455 -13.54 23.52 -5.38
N TYR A 456 -13.16 23.94 -4.18
CA TYR A 456 -13.91 24.90 -3.36
C TYR A 456 -12.96 25.85 -2.62
N ALA A 457 -13.52 26.87 -1.97
CA ALA A 457 -12.80 27.87 -1.19
C ALA A 457 -11.93 27.25 -0.07
N ASP A 458 -10.95 28.01 0.40
CA ASP A 458 -10.03 27.59 1.47
C ASP A 458 -10.75 27.30 2.79
N VAL A 459 -10.21 26.33 3.53
CA VAL A 459 -10.70 25.94 4.85
C VAL A 459 -10.17 26.86 5.95
N GLU A 460 -11.04 27.21 6.90
CA GLU A 460 -10.71 27.98 8.09
C GLU A 460 -10.89 27.12 9.36
N GLY A 461 -10.27 27.53 10.48
CA GLY A 461 -10.48 26.96 11.81
C GLY A 461 -11.87 27.29 12.42
N SER A 462 -12.93 27.17 11.63
CA SER A 462 -14.32 27.46 11.99
C SER A 462 -15.24 26.32 11.55
N TRP A 463 -16.31 26.07 12.32
CA TRP A 463 -17.31 25.08 11.94
C TRP A 463 -18.08 25.50 10.69
N GLU A 464 -18.28 26.80 10.50
CA GLU A 464 -18.97 27.41 9.35
C GLU A 464 -18.25 27.09 8.03
N SER A 465 -16.90 27.13 8.01
CA SER A 465 -16.10 26.76 6.83
C SER A 465 -16.24 25.26 6.51
N ILE A 466 -16.03 24.40 7.50
CA ILE A 466 -16.21 22.94 7.35
C ILE A 466 -17.64 22.57 6.92
N ALA A 467 -18.66 23.21 7.48
CA ALA A 467 -20.06 23.01 7.11
C ALA A 467 -20.36 23.51 5.67
N GLY A 468 -19.74 24.60 5.24
CA GLY A 468 -19.83 25.11 3.87
C GLY A 468 -19.25 24.13 2.85
N ILE A 469 -18.02 23.62 3.10
CA ILE A 469 -17.39 22.56 2.30
C ILE A 469 -18.29 21.31 2.29
N ILE A 470 -18.81 20.89 3.45
CA ILE A 470 -19.70 19.74 3.59
C ILE A 470 -20.94 19.86 2.69
N HIS A 471 -21.59 21.02 2.67
CA HIS A 471 -22.76 21.24 1.83
C HIS A 471 -22.42 21.34 0.33
N TYR A 472 -21.25 21.87 -0.02
CA TYR A 472 -20.80 21.89 -1.41
C TYR A 472 -20.47 20.49 -1.96
N VAL A 473 -19.88 19.62 -1.12
CA VAL A 473 -19.63 18.22 -1.47
C VAL A 473 -20.94 17.43 -1.54
N ASP A 474 -21.89 17.65 -0.62
CA ASP A 474 -23.25 17.09 -0.71
C ASP A 474 -23.93 17.42 -2.06
N ASP A 475 -23.80 18.65 -2.56
CA ASP A 475 -24.47 19.08 -3.80
C ASP A 475 -23.74 18.58 -5.07
N LEU A 476 -22.43 18.35 -5.02
CA LEU A 476 -21.60 17.91 -6.17
C LEU A 476 -21.20 16.43 -6.16
N GLN A 477 -21.56 15.67 -5.13
CA GLN A 477 -21.13 14.29 -4.86
C GLN A 477 -21.20 13.32 -6.05
N ASP A 478 -22.21 13.39 -6.91
CA ASP A 478 -22.30 12.52 -8.09
C ASP A 478 -21.20 12.81 -9.12
N THR A 479 -20.83 14.08 -9.30
CA THR A 479 -19.75 14.53 -10.18
C THR A 479 -18.39 14.19 -9.59
N LEU A 480 -18.18 14.51 -8.31
CA LEU A 480 -16.93 14.26 -7.59
C LEU A 480 -16.62 12.75 -7.52
N ALA A 481 -17.62 11.93 -7.20
CA ALA A 481 -17.48 10.46 -7.16
C ALA A 481 -17.25 9.82 -8.53
N ALA A 482 -17.68 10.46 -9.62
CA ALA A 482 -17.44 9.99 -10.99
C ALA A 482 -16.02 10.36 -11.49
N ALA A 483 -15.46 11.47 -11.03
CA ALA A 483 -14.10 11.89 -11.37
C ALA A 483 -13.03 11.03 -10.66
N GLN A 484 -13.29 10.57 -9.44
CA GLN A 484 -12.24 10.06 -8.57
C GLN A 484 -11.82 8.60 -8.79
N ARG A 485 -10.50 8.32 -8.77
CA ARG A 485 -9.90 6.98 -8.85
C ARG A 485 -8.47 6.95 -8.28
N PRO A 486 -7.82 5.78 -8.08
CA PRO A 486 -6.44 5.72 -7.60
C PRO A 486 -5.51 6.52 -8.52
N GLY A 487 -4.77 7.46 -7.94
CA GLY A 487 -3.94 8.40 -8.69
C GLY A 487 -4.62 9.73 -9.06
N ALA A 488 -5.90 9.95 -8.72
CA ALA A 488 -6.67 11.14 -9.09
C ALA A 488 -7.79 11.47 -8.06
N TRP A 489 -7.54 12.43 -7.15
CA TRP A 489 -8.37 12.73 -5.98
C TRP A 489 -9.08 14.09 -6.01
N ASN A 490 -10.31 14.15 -5.49
CA ASN A 490 -10.90 15.43 -5.10
C ASN A 490 -10.24 15.90 -3.80
N ASP A 491 -9.91 17.19 -3.69
CA ASP A 491 -9.31 17.81 -2.51
C ASP A 491 -10.27 18.81 -1.87
N MET A 492 -10.72 18.49 -0.65
CA MET A 492 -11.64 19.27 0.19
C MET A 492 -10.90 20.23 1.12
N ASP A 493 -9.59 20.43 0.88
CA ASP A 493 -8.66 21.23 1.67
C ASP A 493 -8.31 20.66 3.05
N MET A 494 -7.35 21.32 3.71
CA MET A 494 -6.64 20.85 4.90
C MET A 494 -7.52 20.44 6.10
N ILE A 495 -7.00 19.49 6.90
CA ILE A 495 -7.54 19.15 8.21
C ILE A 495 -7.05 20.19 9.23
N VAL A 496 -7.98 20.96 9.79
CA VAL A 496 -7.72 22.11 10.68
C VAL A 496 -7.99 21.78 12.16
N ALA A 497 -7.88 20.50 12.52
CA ALA A 497 -8.06 20.04 13.90
C ALA A 497 -7.03 20.70 14.84
N GLY A 498 -7.54 21.42 15.85
CA GLY A 498 -6.74 22.24 16.78
C GLY A 498 -6.61 23.72 16.41
N LEU A 499 -7.19 24.18 15.31
CA LEU A 499 -7.17 25.58 14.87
C LEU A 499 -8.46 26.33 15.26
N GLY A 500 -8.32 27.62 15.59
CA GLY A 500 -9.44 28.56 15.74
C GLY A 500 -10.39 28.20 16.89
N SER A 501 -11.67 28.02 16.58
CA SER A 501 -12.74 27.72 17.55
C SER A 501 -13.23 26.27 17.51
N LEU A 502 -12.60 25.41 16.69
CA LEU A 502 -13.08 24.06 16.45
C LEU A 502 -13.04 23.18 17.70
N THR A 503 -14.14 22.47 17.95
CA THR A 503 -14.23 21.48 19.03
C THR A 503 -13.67 20.12 18.59
N PRO A 504 -13.31 19.24 19.55
CA PRO A 504 -12.94 17.85 19.25
C PRO A 504 -14.01 17.08 18.46
N ASP A 505 -15.31 17.33 18.72
CA ASP A 505 -16.38 16.67 17.96
C ASP A 505 -16.49 17.20 16.53
N GLN A 506 -16.25 18.49 16.30
CA GLN A 506 -16.18 19.08 14.97
C GLN A 506 -14.97 18.57 14.17
N ALA A 507 -13.82 18.39 14.85
CA ALA A 507 -12.66 17.72 14.28
C ALA A 507 -12.96 16.24 13.96
N ARG A 508 -13.68 15.51 14.81
CA ARG A 508 -14.18 14.15 14.49
C ARG A 508 -15.11 14.15 13.28
N VAL A 509 -15.97 15.17 13.09
CA VAL A 509 -16.81 15.31 11.89
C VAL A 509 -15.96 15.49 10.64
N GLN A 510 -15.04 16.46 10.61
CA GLN A 510 -14.14 16.68 9.47
C GLN A 510 -13.39 15.37 9.16
N MET A 511 -12.77 14.78 10.18
CA MET A 511 -11.99 13.54 10.09
C MET A 511 -12.83 12.29 9.80
N SER A 512 -14.17 12.34 9.86
CA SER A 512 -15.04 11.21 9.45
C SER A 512 -15.54 11.32 8.01
N LEU A 513 -15.47 12.52 7.42
CA LEU A 513 -16.00 12.81 6.09
C LEU A 513 -14.90 12.89 5.03
N TRP A 514 -13.74 13.44 5.38
CA TRP A 514 -12.55 13.61 4.51
C TRP A 514 -11.85 12.28 4.09
N LEU A 515 -12.45 11.09 4.25
CA LEU A 515 -11.75 9.79 4.16
C LEU A 515 -11.98 9.00 2.85
N VAL A 516 -10.90 8.56 2.19
CA VAL A 516 -10.82 8.30 0.74
C VAL A 516 -10.76 6.82 0.28
N LEU A 517 -11.18 6.56 -0.96
CA LEU A 517 -10.48 5.86 -2.08
C LEU A 517 -11.52 5.56 -3.18
N SER A 518 -11.15 5.14 -4.41
CA SER A 518 -12.10 4.65 -5.46
C SER A 518 -11.44 3.45 -6.23
N LEU A 519 -12.04 2.48 -6.95
CA LEU A 519 -13.36 2.29 -7.63
C LEU A 519 -13.65 0.78 -7.96
N LEU A 520 -14.88 0.25 -7.86
CA LEU A 520 -15.34 -1.00 -8.54
C LEU A 520 -16.82 -0.93 -9.06
N LYS A 521 -17.15 -1.62 -10.17
CA LYS A 521 -18.48 -1.60 -10.84
C LYS A 521 -19.09 -3.02 -11.00
N PRO A 522 -20.39 -3.26 -10.69
CA PRO A 522 -21.00 -4.60 -10.84
C PRO A 522 -21.19 -5.02 -12.32
N ILE A 523 -20.77 -6.24 -12.66
CA ILE A 523 -20.97 -6.83 -14.00
C ILE A 523 -22.38 -7.41 -14.12
N PHE A 524 -23.35 -6.59 -14.53
CA PHE A 524 -24.65 -7.09 -15.01
C PHE A 524 -24.56 -7.50 -16.48
N MET A 525 -24.22 -8.78 -16.70
CA MET A 525 -24.17 -9.39 -18.03
C MET A 525 -25.59 -9.53 -18.62
N LYS A 526 -25.98 -8.59 -19.49
CA LYS A 526 -27.20 -8.72 -20.32
C LYS A 526 -27.00 -9.81 -21.38
N LEU A 527 -27.43 -11.03 -21.07
CA LEU A 527 -27.67 -12.06 -22.07
C LEU A 527 -28.91 -11.69 -22.91
N ASN A 528 -28.69 -11.25 -24.14
CA ASN A 528 -29.75 -11.10 -25.14
C ASN A 528 -29.80 -12.34 -26.04
N ASN A 529 -30.77 -13.21 -25.78
CA ASN A 529 -31.37 -14.24 -26.64
C ASN A 529 -30.59 -14.80 -27.86
N VAL A 530 -30.35 -16.11 -27.82
CA VAL A 530 -30.56 -17.00 -28.98
C VAL A 530 -31.35 -18.23 -28.51
N GLY A 531 -32.48 -18.53 -29.17
CA GLY A 531 -33.06 -19.89 -29.22
C GLY A 531 -33.97 -20.38 -28.06
N ASN A 532 -35.28 -20.29 -28.28
CA ASN A 532 -36.36 -21.20 -27.86
C ASN A 532 -36.17 -22.20 -26.69
N MET A 533 -36.97 -22.05 -25.63
CA MET A 533 -37.89 -23.12 -25.18
C MET A 533 -39.07 -22.55 -24.36
N ASP A 534 -40.23 -23.20 -24.39
CA ASP A 534 -41.49 -22.75 -23.76
C ASP A 534 -41.83 -23.58 -22.51
N VAL A 535 -41.85 -22.94 -21.33
CA VAL A 535 -42.61 -23.40 -20.15
C VAL A 535 -43.20 -22.18 -19.43
N ARG A 536 -44.46 -22.28 -18.99
CA ARG A 536 -45.25 -21.16 -18.48
C ARG A 536 -45.05 -20.91 -16.98
N ALA A 537 -44.64 -19.68 -16.62
CA ALA A 537 -44.85 -19.09 -15.30
C ALA A 537 -45.09 -17.57 -15.44
N LYS A 538 -45.94 -16.98 -14.59
CA LYS A 538 -46.25 -15.54 -14.63
C LYS A 538 -45.21 -14.74 -13.83
N PRO A 539 -44.65 -13.64 -14.37
CA PRO A 539 -43.84 -12.73 -13.58
C PRO A 539 -44.71 -11.81 -12.70
N ILE A 540 -44.26 -11.54 -11.48
CA ILE A 540 -44.69 -10.38 -10.68
C ILE A 540 -43.65 -9.26 -10.91
N LEU A 541 -44.11 -8.01 -10.96
CA LEU A 541 -43.32 -6.86 -11.38
C LEU A 541 -42.77 -6.06 -10.19
N SER A 542 -41.71 -5.27 -10.44
CA SER A 542 -41.09 -4.27 -9.55
C SER A 542 -40.23 -4.85 -8.40
N THR A 543 -39.14 -4.19 -7.98
CA THR A 543 -38.61 -2.85 -8.32
C THR A 543 -37.19 -2.90 -8.90
N ARG A 544 -36.78 -1.83 -9.60
CA ARG A 544 -35.36 -1.50 -9.80
C ARG A 544 -34.94 -0.48 -8.74
N LEU A 545 -33.77 -0.66 -8.13
CA LEU A 545 -33.13 0.35 -7.28
C LEU A 545 -31.72 0.66 -7.82
N PRO A 546 -31.35 1.94 -8.00
CA PRO A 546 -29.96 2.35 -8.22
C PRO A 546 -29.19 2.36 -6.88
N ILE A 547 -27.90 2.02 -6.91
CA ILE A 547 -27.04 1.91 -5.72
C ILE A 547 -25.92 2.96 -5.80
N SER A 548 -25.66 3.73 -4.72
CA SER A 548 -24.60 4.77 -4.67
C SER A 548 -24.42 5.38 -3.27
N LEU A 549 -23.21 5.33 -2.67
CA LEU A 549 -22.98 5.58 -1.23
C LEU A 549 -21.49 6.04 -0.88
N SER A 550 -21.26 7.14 -0.09
CA SER A 550 -20.00 7.75 0.50
C SER A 550 -20.21 8.10 1.98
N ILE A 551 -19.31 8.55 2.89
CA ILE A 551 -17.86 8.80 3.09
C ILE A 551 -16.99 9.17 1.87
N TRP A 552 -16.45 10.39 1.83
CA TRP A 552 -16.24 11.13 0.57
C TRP A 552 -14.87 11.08 -0.06
N SER A 553 -13.79 11.00 0.71
CA SER A 553 -12.44 11.42 0.31
C SER A 553 -12.11 12.89 0.60
N SER A 554 -10.80 13.12 0.79
CA SER A 554 -9.96 14.31 0.66
C SER A 554 -8.53 13.86 1.01
N PRO A 555 -7.43 14.40 0.47
CA PRO A 555 -6.12 14.15 1.05
C PRO A 555 -6.11 14.46 2.55
N LEU A 556 -5.46 13.62 3.37
CA LEU A 556 -5.32 13.86 4.81
C LEU A 556 -4.11 14.77 5.07
N ILE A 557 -4.20 16.02 4.62
CA ILE A 557 -3.16 17.04 4.79
C ILE A 557 -3.55 17.90 6.00
N MET A 558 -2.83 17.77 7.11
CA MET A 558 -3.04 18.57 8.33
C MET A 558 -2.56 20.02 8.14
N SER A 559 -3.17 20.98 8.82
CA SER A 559 -2.55 22.30 9.04
C SER A 559 -2.86 22.77 10.46
N ASN A 560 -1.86 22.63 11.33
CA ASN A 560 -1.90 22.94 12.76
C ASN A 560 -0.47 23.03 13.34
N ASP A 561 -0.31 23.62 14.53
CA ASP A 561 0.98 23.65 15.24
C ASP A 561 1.17 22.36 16.06
N LEU A 562 1.92 21.40 15.50
CA LEU A 562 2.20 20.11 16.13
C LEU A 562 3.03 20.20 17.42
N ARG A 563 3.59 21.38 17.77
CA ARG A 563 4.30 21.60 19.03
C ARG A 563 3.33 21.91 20.18
N THR A 564 2.13 22.41 19.88
CA THR A 564 1.14 22.87 20.86
C THR A 564 -0.21 22.13 20.76
N LEU A 565 -0.41 21.31 19.73
CA LEU A 565 -1.59 20.47 19.54
C LEU A 565 -1.89 19.56 20.74
N SER A 566 -3.13 19.62 21.26
CA SER A 566 -3.57 18.83 22.40
C SER A 566 -3.60 17.33 22.14
N SER A 567 -3.57 16.52 23.21
CA SER A 567 -3.67 15.06 23.11
C SER A 567 -4.98 14.62 22.43
N GLU A 568 -6.10 15.29 22.69
CA GLU A 568 -7.39 14.89 22.10
C GLU A 568 -7.42 15.10 20.57
N PHE A 569 -6.92 16.24 20.06
CA PHE A 569 -6.82 16.43 18.60
C PHE A 569 -5.79 15.48 17.97
N ARG A 570 -4.69 15.20 18.67
CA ARG A 570 -3.69 14.21 18.26
C ARG A 570 -4.29 12.80 18.15
N GLU A 571 -5.06 12.36 19.15
CA GLU A 571 -5.77 11.08 19.15
C GLU A 571 -6.80 10.99 18.02
N ILE A 572 -7.52 12.08 17.72
CA ILE A 572 -8.45 12.16 16.58
C ILE A 572 -7.70 11.95 15.25
N LEU A 573 -6.59 12.66 15.05
CA LEU A 573 -5.78 12.60 13.84
C LEU A 573 -5.04 11.26 13.68
N GLN A 574 -4.65 10.61 14.77
CA GLN A 574 -3.89 9.36 14.75
C GLN A 574 -4.76 8.09 14.82
N ASN A 575 -6.09 8.22 14.73
CA ASN A 575 -7.00 7.07 14.83
C ASN A 575 -6.84 6.12 13.63
N ARG A 576 -6.11 5.03 13.85
CA ARG A 576 -5.80 4.00 12.83
C ARG A 576 -7.04 3.29 12.26
N ASP A 577 -8.11 3.10 13.03
CA ASP A 577 -9.34 2.48 12.53
C ASP A 577 -10.06 3.40 11.53
N VAL A 578 -9.95 4.71 11.74
CA VAL A 578 -10.52 5.76 10.87
C VAL A 578 -9.62 5.99 9.64
N ILE A 579 -8.30 6.08 9.82
CA ILE A 579 -7.32 6.12 8.72
C ILE A 579 -7.38 4.86 7.84
N ALA A 580 -7.69 3.69 8.40
CA ALA A 580 -7.90 2.47 7.61
C ALA A 580 -9.13 2.54 6.68
N ILE A 581 -10.10 3.42 6.96
CA ILE A 581 -11.19 3.74 6.02
C ILE A 581 -10.72 4.73 4.94
N ASP A 582 -9.70 5.55 5.21
CA ASP A 582 -9.08 6.48 4.25
C ASP A 582 -8.08 5.82 3.29
N GLN A 583 -7.40 4.79 3.75
CA GLN A 583 -6.33 4.11 3.02
C GLN A 583 -6.81 2.79 2.40
N ASP A 584 -8.13 2.64 2.21
CA ASP A 584 -8.79 1.39 1.81
C ASP A 584 -8.54 1.03 0.32
N PRO A 585 -7.92 -0.12 0.01
CA PRO A 585 -7.41 -0.39 -1.34
C PRO A 585 -8.47 -0.87 -2.35
N LEU A 586 -9.75 -1.06 -1.98
CA LEU A 586 -10.80 -1.01 -3.01
C LEU A 586 -10.90 0.42 -3.54
N GLY A 587 -11.19 1.28 -2.56
CA GLY A 587 -11.92 2.50 -2.77
C GLY A 587 -13.32 2.41 -3.34
N VAL A 588 -14.21 3.22 -2.77
CA VAL A 588 -15.30 3.91 -3.48
C VAL A 588 -15.49 5.29 -2.85
N MET A 589 -15.40 6.38 -3.63
CA MET A 589 -16.11 7.61 -3.29
C MET A 589 -17.55 7.42 -3.77
N GLY A 590 -18.52 7.84 -2.98
CA GLY A 590 -19.93 7.84 -3.40
C GLY A 590 -20.74 9.04 -2.94
N LYS A 591 -21.91 8.81 -2.34
CA LYS A 591 -22.88 9.82 -1.91
C LYS A 591 -23.43 9.69 -0.49
N LEU A 592 -23.75 10.82 0.14
CA LEU A 592 -24.76 10.98 1.19
C LEU A 592 -26.01 10.17 0.81
N VAL A 593 -26.44 9.26 1.68
CA VAL A 593 -27.49 8.27 1.35
C VAL A 593 -28.85 8.65 1.93
N ARG A 594 -28.88 9.48 2.98
CA ARG A 594 -30.09 10.00 3.62
C ARG A 594 -29.76 11.29 4.35
N LYS A 595 -30.55 12.35 4.12
CA LYS A 595 -30.49 13.62 4.85
C LYS A 595 -31.85 13.87 5.50
N ASN A 596 -31.90 14.18 6.78
CA ASN A 596 -33.13 14.53 7.49
C ASN A 596 -32.84 15.61 8.54
N ASP A 597 -33.48 16.77 8.42
CA ASP A 597 -33.13 18.00 9.15
C ASP A 597 -31.61 18.28 9.03
N SER A 598 -30.90 18.25 10.15
CA SER A 598 -29.45 18.42 10.26
C SER A 598 -28.65 17.11 10.16
N VAL A 599 -29.31 15.94 10.07
CA VAL A 599 -28.64 14.64 10.11
C VAL A 599 -28.32 14.15 8.71
N GLY A 600 -27.03 13.94 8.43
CA GLY A 600 -26.55 13.25 7.25
C GLY A 600 -26.14 11.81 7.59
N ILE A 601 -26.61 10.84 6.80
CA ILE A 601 -26.13 9.45 6.83
C ILE A 601 -25.31 9.20 5.57
N TYR A 602 -24.10 8.73 5.80
CA TYR A 602 -23.05 8.49 4.82
C TYR A 602 -22.62 7.02 4.95
N VAL A 603 -22.51 6.26 3.87
CA VAL A 603 -22.14 4.83 3.84
C VAL A 603 -21.14 4.59 2.70
N LYS A 604 -19.95 4.03 2.89
CA LYS A 604 -18.96 3.79 1.82
C LYS A 604 -18.60 2.31 1.68
N PRO A 605 -18.55 1.74 0.46
CA PRO A 605 -17.93 0.44 0.20
C PRO A 605 -16.44 0.42 0.55
N VAL A 606 -15.99 -0.59 1.30
CA VAL A 606 -14.60 -0.79 1.76
C VAL A 606 -14.19 -2.26 1.71
N THR A 607 -12.90 -2.56 1.88
CA THR A 607 -12.38 -3.92 2.10
C THR A 607 -12.77 -4.49 3.47
N PRO A 608 -12.86 -5.83 3.61
CA PRO A 608 -12.74 -6.85 2.56
C PRO A 608 -13.95 -6.90 1.62
N VAL A 609 -13.71 -7.45 0.42
CA VAL A 609 -14.72 -7.92 -0.54
C VAL A 609 -14.56 -9.42 -0.68
N ILE A 610 -15.63 -10.17 -0.45
CA ILE A 610 -15.63 -11.64 -0.36
C ILE A 610 -16.78 -12.14 -1.23
N ASN A 611 -16.48 -13.01 -2.21
CA ASN A 611 -17.47 -13.58 -3.13
C ASN A 611 -18.36 -12.54 -3.88
N GLY A 612 -17.89 -11.30 -4.03
CA GLY A 612 -18.64 -10.20 -4.65
C GLY A 612 -19.59 -9.44 -3.69
N LEU A 613 -19.64 -9.83 -2.42
CA LEU A 613 -20.19 -9.04 -1.32
C LEU A 613 -19.12 -8.05 -0.83
N THR A 614 -19.54 -6.88 -0.34
CA THR A 614 -18.65 -5.79 0.06
C THR A 614 -18.86 -5.40 1.51
N SER A 615 -17.78 -5.05 2.22
CA SER A 615 -17.86 -4.41 3.54
C SER A 615 -18.23 -2.94 3.38
N PHE A 616 -18.79 -2.33 4.42
CA PHE A 616 -19.15 -0.91 4.40
C PHE A 616 -18.62 -0.19 5.63
N ALA A 617 -18.34 1.10 5.53
CA ALA A 617 -18.24 1.99 6.68
C ALA A 617 -19.35 3.03 6.63
N ILE A 618 -19.89 3.47 7.76
CA ILE A 618 -20.99 4.43 7.85
C ILE A 618 -20.58 5.57 8.78
N ALA A 619 -20.80 6.81 8.36
CA ALA A 619 -20.76 7.98 9.23
C ALA A 619 -22.18 8.57 9.38
N VAL A 620 -22.58 8.86 10.61
CA VAL A 620 -23.87 9.46 10.96
C VAL A 620 -23.55 10.79 11.63
N VAL A 621 -23.79 11.90 10.94
CA VAL A 621 -23.33 13.25 11.30
C VAL A 621 -24.51 14.12 11.69
N ASN A 622 -24.40 14.86 12.79
CA ASN A 622 -25.37 15.89 13.19
C ASN A 622 -24.79 17.28 12.95
N MET A 623 -25.29 17.99 11.93
CA MET A 623 -24.85 19.34 11.58
C MET A 623 -25.43 20.46 12.47
N ASN A 624 -26.30 20.14 13.44
CA ASN A 624 -26.95 21.15 14.29
C ASN A 624 -25.98 21.64 15.38
N GLN A 625 -25.96 22.95 15.66
CA GLN A 625 -25.09 23.56 16.68
C GLN A 625 -25.66 23.56 18.11
N VAL A 626 -26.93 23.18 18.29
CA VAL A 626 -27.64 23.27 19.59
C VAL A 626 -28.34 21.96 19.98
N GLU A 627 -28.93 21.26 19.02
CA GLU A 627 -29.81 20.11 19.29
C GLU A 627 -29.08 18.76 19.23
N ILE A 628 -29.22 17.98 20.29
CA ILE A 628 -28.90 16.53 20.29
C ILE A 628 -29.87 15.81 19.35
N LYS A 629 -29.37 14.99 18.42
CA LYS A 629 -30.20 14.23 17.47
C LYS A 629 -30.16 12.73 17.76
N LYS A 630 -31.34 12.13 17.87
CA LYS A 630 -31.54 10.68 18.07
C LYS A 630 -31.87 10.03 16.74
N VAL A 631 -30.94 9.22 16.24
CA VAL A 631 -31.00 8.61 14.90
C VAL A 631 -31.21 7.11 15.05
N ARG A 632 -32.06 6.55 14.18
CA ARG A 632 -32.37 5.11 14.12
C ARG A 632 -32.53 4.67 12.67
N PHE A 633 -31.96 3.52 12.30
CA PHE A 633 -32.13 2.91 10.98
C PHE A 633 -31.73 1.44 10.99
N THR A 634 -32.23 0.67 10.03
CA THR A 634 -31.67 -0.65 9.68
C THR A 634 -30.70 -0.54 8.52
N PHE A 635 -29.72 -1.44 8.43
CA PHE A 635 -28.75 -1.44 7.33
C PHE A 635 -29.40 -1.76 5.98
N GLU A 636 -30.43 -2.62 5.97
CA GLU A 636 -31.32 -2.86 4.82
C GLU A 636 -31.97 -1.57 4.31
N SER A 637 -32.38 -0.65 5.20
CA SER A 637 -32.95 0.66 4.80
C SER A 637 -31.94 1.60 4.12
N LEU A 638 -30.66 1.25 4.12
CA LEU A 638 -29.57 1.92 3.39
C LEU A 638 -29.08 1.09 2.18
N GLY A 639 -29.79 0.01 1.83
CA GLY A 639 -29.44 -0.90 0.73
C GLY A 639 -28.43 -2.00 1.08
N LEU A 640 -28.04 -2.14 2.35
CA LEU A 640 -27.01 -3.09 2.79
C LEU A 640 -27.64 -4.44 3.18
N VAL A 641 -27.83 -5.31 2.18
CA VAL A 641 -28.71 -6.49 2.26
C VAL A 641 -27.99 -7.85 2.34
N ASN A 642 -26.77 -7.92 2.90
CA ASN A 642 -26.10 -9.22 3.06
C ASN A 642 -26.84 -10.13 4.05
N ILE A 643 -27.44 -11.21 3.57
CA ILE A 643 -28.16 -12.19 4.39
C ILE A 643 -27.24 -12.86 5.42
N GLY A 644 -25.94 -12.99 5.13
CA GLY A 644 -24.93 -13.48 6.09
C GLY A 644 -24.60 -12.51 7.23
N GLY A 645 -25.13 -11.28 7.20
CA GLY A 645 -24.85 -10.23 8.17
C GLY A 645 -23.50 -9.54 7.97
N TYR A 646 -23.09 -8.80 8.99
CA TYR A 646 -21.83 -8.06 9.05
C TYR A 646 -21.30 -8.06 10.49
N ASN A 647 -19.99 -8.12 10.72
CA ASN A 647 -19.42 -7.74 12.01
C ASN A 647 -19.40 -6.22 12.16
N LEU A 648 -20.05 -5.70 13.19
CA LEU A 648 -20.25 -4.27 13.41
C LEU A 648 -19.30 -3.73 14.50
N ARG A 649 -18.52 -2.70 14.17
CA ARG A 649 -17.60 -2.01 15.09
C ARG A 649 -17.73 -0.50 14.96
N ASN A 650 -17.70 0.25 16.07
CA ASN A 650 -17.60 1.71 16.07
C ASN A 650 -16.13 2.15 16.11
N LEU A 651 -15.75 3.07 15.22
CA LEU A 651 -14.36 3.43 14.94
C LEU A 651 -13.85 4.58 15.83
N TRP A 652 -14.74 5.35 16.46
CA TRP A 652 -14.36 6.39 17.43
C TRP A 652 -14.33 5.88 18.87
N THR A 653 -15.17 4.90 19.22
CA THR A 653 -15.20 4.31 20.57
C THR A 653 -14.49 2.97 20.68
N GLY A 654 -14.12 2.35 19.55
CA GLY A 654 -13.60 0.98 19.50
C GLY A 654 -14.62 -0.12 19.84
N GLN A 655 -15.88 0.25 20.12
CA GLN A 655 -16.91 -0.69 20.55
C GLN A 655 -17.25 -1.70 19.45
N ASP A 656 -17.07 -2.99 19.73
CA ASP A 656 -17.54 -4.07 18.89
C ASP A 656 -18.96 -4.51 19.31
N PHE A 657 -19.80 -4.81 18.33
CA PHE A 657 -21.20 -5.22 18.50
C PHE A 657 -21.43 -6.66 18.02
N GLY A 658 -20.41 -7.33 17.48
CA GLY A 658 -20.51 -8.65 16.89
C GLY A 658 -21.28 -8.67 15.56
N VAL A 659 -21.77 -9.86 15.21
CA VAL A 659 -22.45 -10.11 13.94
C VAL A 659 -23.91 -9.64 13.98
N VAL A 660 -24.26 -8.70 13.09
CA VAL A 660 -25.59 -8.10 12.96
C VAL A 660 -26.21 -8.39 11.60
N SER A 661 -27.54 -8.58 11.56
CA SER A 661 -28.29 -8.77 10.32
C SER A 661 -28.57 -7.43 9.61
N PRO A 662 -28.93 -7.42 8.31
CA PRO A 662 -29.45 -6.24 7.62
C PRO A 662 -30.62 -5.55 8.34
N THR A 663 -31.42 -6.33 9.07
CA THR A 663 -32.59 -5.90 9.83
C THR A 663 -32.29 -5.37 11.24
N TYR A 664 -31.03 -5.40 11.69
CA TYR A 664 -30.62 -4.84 12.97
C TYR A 664 -30.88 -3.32 13.01
N GLU A 665 -31.53 -2.81 14.05
CA GLU A 665 -31.76 -1.39 14.25
C GLU A 665 -30.56 -0.75 14.95
N TYR A 666 -29.75 0.01 14.20
CA TYR A 666 -28.68 0.81 14.78
C TYR A 666 -29.27 2.08 15.40
N HIS A 667 -28.99 2.29 16.69
CA HIS A 667 -29.41 3.48 17.45
C HIS A 667 -28.19 4.32 17.80
N VAL A 668 -28.29 5.64 17.62
CA VAL A 668 -27.26 6.58 18.09
C VAL A 668 -27.89 7.89 18.58
N GLU A 669 -27.31 8.43 19.66
CA GLU A 669 -27.55 9.80 20.14
C GLU A 669 -26.32 10.65 19.78
N LEU A 670 -26.50 11.64 18.92
CA LEU A 670 -25.44 12.53 18.44
C LEU A 670 -25.56 13.88 19.13
N GLN A 671 -24.46 14.32 19.76
CA GLN A 671 -24.32 15.68 20.28
C GLN A 671 -24.33 16.71 19.14
N PRO A 672 -24.47 18.02 19.44
CA PRO A 672 -24.34 19.07 18.43
C PRO A 672 -22.99 19.00 17.71
N THR A 673 -22.98 19.19 16.39
CA THR A 673 -21.77 19.17 15.53
C THR A 673 -20.87 17.94 15.75
N SER A 674 -21.47 16.75 15.88
CA SER A 674 -20.77 15.49 16.19
C SER A 674 -21.12 14.36 15.20
N VAL A 675 -20.38 13.24 15.31
CA VAL A 675 -20.48 12.09 14.40
C VAL A 675 -20.33 10.76 15.14
N SER A 676 -21.07 9.75 14.68
CA SER A 676 -20.77 8.34 14.95
C SER A 676 -20.28 7.68 13.67
N MET A 677 -19.16 6.96 13.74
CA MET A 677 -18.58 6.23 12.63
C MET A 677 -18.47 4.74 12.95
N ILE A 678 -18.93 3.88 12.05
CA ILE A 678 -18.97 2.42 12.21
C ILE A 678 -18.43 1.71 10.96
N LYS A 679 -17.88 0.50 11.11
CA LYS A 679 -17.58 -0.45 10.02
C LYS A 679 -18.45 -1.70 10.17
N LEU A 680 -19.01 -2.11 9.03
CA LEU A 680 -19.77 -3.33 8.78
C LEU A 680 -18.90 -4.25 7.91
N THR A 681 -18.14 -5.13 8.55
CA THR A 681 -17.24 -6.06 7.87
C THR A 681 -17.98 -7.33 7.48
N ILE A 682 -17.94 -7.75 6.21
CA ILE A 682 -18.49 -9.05 5.80
C ILE A 682 -17.65 -10.21 6.35
N LEU A 683 -18.28 -11.39 6.42
CA LEU A 683 -17.72 -12.65 6.90
C LEU A 683 -17.58 -13.65 5.75
#